data_AF-A0A318D165-F1
#
_entry.id   AF-A0A318D165-F1
#
_cell.length_a   1.000
_cell.length_b   1.000
_cell.length_c   1.000
_cell.angle_alpha   90.00
_cell.angle_beta   90.00
_cell.angle_gamma   90.00
#
_symmetry.space_group_name_H-M   'P 1'
#
loop_
_entity.id
_entity.type
_entity.pdbx_description
1 polymer ?
#
loop_
_entity_poly.entity_id
_entity_poly.type
_entity_poly.pdbx_seq_one_letter_code
_entity_poly.pdbx_strand_id
1 'polypeptide(L)'
;MYLLGIYFENAKKNGDGRFCFKKDRGKIRKWTRLPAGRSDRELLQLMALACAGDRFLRQPLLGLGRLCKNLDIPLQLEFILTTHYPIDGRGRVPPLLGSGIHIDQKGQVRGLTKKDCRLLPPGLTIRSPALGTGNSCYFLLAYGSELKHHDQTDDFSFTDLFFRVTRFQSLFNKEALVTDPVAFLTRLHYRGVLKSRFPAKWTLERLTQSFKEYLGIETGCWMEKRCDFRQEWARMRPWQHRAALPILDVARHMIDAFPGSGTPLNMPGLMLLDRPDRFCTKKGFPCWIKLMDLLLPAMQFVVTLSDEALLGFPNNTERRHLSLPVAAEKPRKKCPTRIPRSTVLLLDVDSRLPNLALMKFSRYFKEQGRRVILARRESFIKGAERVYASCVFYSPASQRRIKKLRDYYGESMILGGSGVDIQARLPCKIEKLPADYDLYPELKDRGIGFITRGCPFDCPFCIVPIKEGKTHQVCDLDSLLEDGRRKLILLDDNILSHPKADNLLEEMARRNLQVNFTQTLDIRLLDKEKAQIIRRIFCSNLNFTRRVYHFSLNDTRNLDRVRRKYQMLGFTPRDNVEFICMYGYNTSLAEDVERFRFLRSLPGAYVFVQEYQPISGGPPPDLTDFFDDDADEHINELIRIMFTQNMKSMEKYYRWLSKRYVQTFGKLHNGLVDTIFRYNCRDRKGQYIATMAETIGKRSRGK
;
A
#
# COMPACT_ATOMS: atom_id res chain seq x y z
N MET A 1 -4.96 17.53 7.42
CA MET A 1 -4.20 18.80 7.63
C MET A 1 -5.13 19.92 8.09
N TYR A 2 -4.58 20.98 8.70
CA TYR A 2 -5.25 22.29 8.84
C TYR A 2 -4.36 23.42 8.32
N LEU A 3 -4.95 24.45 7.73
CA LEU A 3 -4.27 25.65 7.27
C LEU A 3 -4.23 26.69 8.40
N LEU A 4 -3.04 27.15 8.75
CA LEU A 4 -2.80 28.06 9.87
C LEU A 4 -2.52 29.50 9.42
N GLY A 5 -2.04 29.67 8.19
CA GLY A 5 -1.87 30.98 7.57
C GLY A 5 -1.44 30.88 6.11
N ILE A 6 -1.72 31.93 5.36
CA ILE A 6 -1.32 32.13 3.98
C ILE A 6 -0.81 33.55 3.79
N TYR A 7 0.23 33.70 2.98
CA TYR A 7 0.89 34.94 2.60
C TYR A 7 0.94 34.95 1.08
N PHE A 8 0.68 36.10 0.48
CA PHE A 8 0.60 36.22 -0.95
C PHE A 8 1.10 37.58 -1.43
N GLU A 9 1.72 37.58 -2.60
CA GLU A 9 2.15 38.78 -3.32
C GLU A 9 1.63 38.71 -4.74
N ASN A 10 1.25 39.87 -5.29
CA ASN A 10 0.73 40.04 -6.64
C ASN A 10 -0.62 39.34 -6.91
N ALA A 11 -1.47 39.17 -5.88
CA ALA A 11 -2.84 38.67 -6.07
C ALA A 11 -3.74 39.75 -6.71
N LYS A 12 -4.58 39.37 -7.66
CA LYS A 12 -5.34 40.31 -8.50
C LYS A 12 -6.32 41.20 -7.74
N LYS A 13 -6.99 40.68 -6.72
CA LYS A 13 -7.97 41.43 -5.90
C LYS A 13 -7.43 41.79 -4.53
N ASN A 14 -6.58 40.96 -3.94
CA ASN A 14 -6.02 41.18 -2.60
C ASN A 14 -4.65 41.87 -2.61
N GLY A 15 -3.98 42.01 -3.76
CA GLY A 15 -2.64 42.59 -3.84
C GLY A 15 -1.61 41.78 -3.07
N ASP A 16 -0.85 42.46 -2.21
CA ASP A 16 0.12 41.84 -1.31
C ASP A 16 -0.48 41.80 0.09
N GLY A 17 -0.35 40.66 0.77
CA GLY A 17 -0.97 40.52 2.08
C GLY A 17 -0.79 39.16 2.73
N ARG A 18 -1.49 39.00 3.85
CA ARG A 18 -1.51 37.76 4.62
C ARG A 18 -2.87 37.54 5.27
N PHE A 19 -3.22 36.28 5.44
CA PHE A 19 -4.35 35.84 6.24
C PHE A 19 -3.89 34.81 7.27
N CYS A 20 -4.09 35.10 8.55
CA CYS A 20 -3.73 34.23 9.66
C CYS A 20 -4.97 33.76 10.40
N PHE A 21 -5.09 32.45 10.61
CA PHE A 21 -6.23 31.90 11.34
C PHE A 21 -6.10 32.16 12.84
N LYS A 22 -7.22 32.51 13.49
CA LYS A 22 -7.28 32.69 14.94
C LYS A 22 -7.00 31.35 15.64
N LYS A 23 -5.99 31.36 16.51
CA LYS A 23 -5.54 30.21 17.31
C LYS A 23 -5.68 30.56 18.78
N ASP A 24 -6.08 29.60 19.59
CA ASP A 24 -6.19 29.73 21.04
C ASP A 24 -5.74 28.43 21.71
N ARG A 25 -4.71 28.49 22.56
CA ARG A 25 -4.22 27.38 23.42
C ARG A 25 -4.17 26.02 22.71
N GLY A 26 -3.51 25.95 21.54
CA GLY A 26 -3.38 24.70 20.78
C GLY A 26 -4.64 24.28 20.01
N LYS A 27 -5.60 25.18 19.82
CA LYS A 27 -6.80 24.98 19.01
C LYS A 27 -6.91 26.04 17.90
N ILE A 28 -7.68 25.73 16.87
CA ILE A 28 -8.03 26.62 15.76
C ILE A 28 -9.54 26.73 15.63
N ARG A 29 -10.07 27.89 15.22
CA ARG A 29 -11.51 28.00 14.92
C ARG A 29 -11.90 27.00 13.83
N LYS A 30 -12.99 26.27 14.08
CA LYS A 30 -13.53 25.31 13.10
C LYS A 30 -14.12 26.04 11.90
N TRP A 31 -14.84 27.14 12.13
CA TRP A 31 -15.48 27.94 11.10
C TRP A 31 -14.85 29.32 11.01
N THR A 32 -14.34 29.65 9.82
CA THR A 32 -13.86 30.98 9.46
C THR A 32 -14.83 31.58 8.45
N ARG A 33 -15.39 32.75 8.78
CA ARG A 33 -16.42 33.42 7.98
C ARG A 33 -15.80 34.66 7.35
N LEU A 34 -15.93 34.79 6.04
CA LEU A 34 -15.48 35.92 5.24
C LEU A 34 -16.70 36.59 4.58
N PRO A 35 -16.67 37.89 4.29
CA PRO A 35 -17.69 38.54 3.47
C PRO A 35 -17.82 37.93 2.07
N ALA A 36 -18.94 38.15 1.40
CA ALA A 36 -19.25 37.67 0.05
C ALA A 36 -18.49 38.41 -1.09
N GLY A 37 -17.34 39.03 -0.80
CA GLY A 37 -16.63 39.90 -1.72
C GLY A 37 -15.86 39.15 -2.83
N ARG A 38 -15.56 39.86 -3.92
CA ARG A 38 -14.66 39.34 -4.97
C ARG A 38 -13.25 39.06 -4.42
N SER A 39 -12.77 39.87 -3.47
CA SER A 39 -11.49 39.67 -2.80
C SER A 39 -11.50 38.45 -1.88
N ASP A 40 -12.57 38.22 -1.12
CA ASP A 40 -12.69 37.04 -0.26
C ASP A 40 -12.83 35.73 -1.05
N ARG A 41 -13.56 35.77 -2.17
CA ARG A 41 -13.59 34.64 -3.12
C ARG A 41 -12.21 34.34 -3.70
N GLU A 42 -11.45 35.37 -4.08
CA GLU A 42 -10.06 35.18 -4.51
C GLU A 42 -9.23 34.59 -3.37
N LEU A 43 -9.40 35.04 -2.13
CA LEU A 43 -8.69 34.48 -0.98
C LEU A 43 -8.97 32.98 -0.79
N LEU A 44 -10.23 32.52 -0.96
CA LEU A 44 -10.54 31.08 -1.00
C LEU A 44 -9.78 30.36 -2.11
N GLN A 45 -9.70 30.95 -3.31
CA GLN A 45 -8.95 30.39 -4.42
C GLN A 45 -7.46 30.27 -4.08
N LEU A 46 -6.85 31.31 -3.49
CA LEU A 46 -5.45 31.26 -3.05
C LEU A 46 -5.21 30.16 -2.00
N MET A 47 -6.13 30.00 -1.03
CA MET A 47 -6.08 28.91 -0.04
C MET A 47 -6.17 27.52 -0.68
N ALA A 48 -7.02 27.36 -1.70
CA ALA A 48 -7.13 26.12 -2.45
C ALA A 48 -5.82 25.79 -3.17
N LEU A 49 -5.20 26.77 -3.84
CA LEU A 49 -3.92 26.59 -4.53
C LEU A 49 -2.80 26.22 -3.56
N ALA A 50 -2.70 26.90 -2.41
CA ALA A 50 -1.74 26.55 -1.36
C ALA A 50 -1.85 25.08 -0.91
N CYS A 51 -3.05 24.52 -0.93
CA CYS A 51 -3.34 23.20 -0.36
C CYS A 51 -3.53 22.07 -1.40
N ALA A 52 -3.63 22.38 -2.69
CA ALA A 52 -3.98 21.41 -3.74
C ALA A 52 -2.84 20.46 -4.12
N GLY A 53 -1.61 20.98 -4.20
CA GLY A 53 -0.42 20.24 -4.63
C GLY A 53 0.11 20.62 -5.99
N ASP A 54 1.41 20.87 -6.06
CA ASP A 54 2.10 21.32 -7.28
C ASP A 54 1.84 20.40 -8.48
N ARG A 55 1.83 19.08 -8.28
CA ARG A 55 1.51 18.10 -9.34
C ARG A 55 0.13 18.32 -9.97
N PHE A 56 -0.89 18.64 -9.17
CA PHE A 56 -2.27 18.80 -9.64
C PHE A 56 -2.52 20.20 -10.20
N LEU A 57 -1.76 21.20 -9.75
CA LEU A 57 -1.87 22.57 -10.21
C LEU A 57 -1.26 22.82 -11.60
N ARG A 58 -0.36 21.95 -12.07
CA ARG A 58 0.22 22.04 -13.42
C ARG A 58 -0.79 21.75 -14.55
N GLN A 59 -2.03 21.42 -14.23
CA GLN A 59 -3.09 21.22 -15.21
C GLN A 59 -3.60 22.57 -15.76
N PRO A 60 -3.68 22.76 -17.09
CA PRO A 60 -4.12 24.03 -17.71
C PRO A 60 -5.54 24.48 -17.31
N LEU A 61 -6.37 23.53 -16.86
CA LEU A 61 -7.82 23.68 -16.65
C LEU A 61 -8.23 24.73 -15.60
N LEU A 62 -7.30 25.20 -14.77
CA LEU A 62 -7.61 26.13 -13.67
C LEU A 62 -7.52 27.62 -14.05
N GLY A 63 -6.95 27.94 -15.23
CA GLY A 63 -6.83 29.33 -15.71
C GLY A 63 -6.10 30.26 -14.74
N LEU A 64 -5.02 29.77 -14.10
CA LEU A 64 -4.41 30.38 -12.92
C LEU A 64 -3.83 31.78 -13.16
N GLY A 65 -3.36 32.08 -14.38
CA GLY A 65 -2.81 33.40 -14.72
C GLY A 65 -3.80 34.55 -14.48
N ARG A 66 -5.11 34.27 -14.45
CA ARG A 66 -6.14 35.28 -14.16
C ARG A 66 -6.10 35.81 -12.72
N LEU A 67 -5.34 35.17 -11.82
CA LEU A 67 -5.20 35.55 -10.41
C LEU A 67 -3.99 36.48 -10.18
N CYS A 68 -3.16 36.73 -11.19
CA CYS A 68 -2.06 37.68 -11.11
C CYS A 68 -2.60 39.11 -11.31
N LYS A 69 -2.15 40.06 -10.46
CA LYS A 69 -2.46 41.49 -10.60
C LYS A 69 -1.66 42.11 -11.73
N ASN A 70 -0.33 41.97 -11.66
CA ASN A 70 0.61 42.32 -12.72
C ASN A 70 1.03 41.04 -13.45
N LEU A 71 0.99 41.06 -14.79
CA LEU A 71 1.38 39.91 -15.62
C LEU A 71 2.91 39.71 -15.69
N ASP A 72 3.68 40.76 -15.43
CA ASP A 72 5.15 40.70 -15.46
C ASP A 72 5.75 40.13 -14.16
N ILE A 73 4.94 40.03 -13.11
CA ILE A 73 5.36 39.55 -11.78
C ILE A 73 4.63 38.22 -11.51
N PRO A 74 5.31 37.17 -11.02
CA PRO A 74 4.63 35.94 -10.63
C PRO A 74 3.77 36.14 -9.37
N LEU A 75 2.66 35.42 -9.26
CA LEU A 75 1.91 35.30 -8.02
C LEU A 75 2.69 34.36 -7.08
N GLN A 76 3.16 34.90 -5.95
CA GLN A 76 3.89 34.17 -4.93
C GLN A 76 2.94 33.82 -3.78
N LEU A 77 2.84 32.53 -3.43
CA LEU A 77 2.02 32.04 -2.33
C LEU A 77 2.89 31.28 -1.34
N GLU A 78 2.89 31.68 -0.08
CA GLU A 78 3.53 30.98 1.02
C GLU A 78 2.52 30.66 2.12
N PHE A 79 2.62 29.50 2.76
CA PHE A 79 1.58 29.03 3.66
C PHE A 79 2.12 28.12 4.76
N ILE A 80 1.38 28.10 5.88
CA ILE A 80 1.69 27.34 7.09
C ILE A 80 0.59 26.31 7.30
N LEU A 81 0.97 25.03 7.38
CA LEU A 81 0.08 23.91 7.62
C LEU A 81 0.43 23.19 8.91
N THR A 82 -0.57 22.56 9.51
CA THR A 82 -0.35 21.47 10.46
C THR A 82 -0.78 20.13 9.90
N THR A 83 0.01 19.10 10.17
CA THR A 83 -0.17 17.74 9.65
C THR A 83 -0.66 16.78 10.73
N HIS A 84 -1.64 15.96 10.40
CA HIS A 84 -2.14 14.89 11.26
C HIS A 84 -1.40 13.60 10.96
N TYR A 85 -0.53 13.16 11.87
CA TYR A 85 0.15 11.86 11.74
C TYR A 85 -0.78 10.73 12.21
N PRO A 86 -0.83 9.56 11.52
CA PRO A 86 -0.09 9.17 10.30
C PRO A 86 -0.82 9.49 8.97
N ILE A 87 -1.88 10.30 9.01
CA ILE A 87 -2.78 10.55 7.87
C ILE A 87 -2.11 11.34 6.75
N ASP A 88 -1.42 12.43 7.11
CA ASP A 88 -0.79 13.38 6.18
C ASP A 88 0.64 12.98 5.75
N GLY A 89 1.12 11.77 6.08
CA GLY A 89 2.42 11.28 5.61
C GLY A 89 2.84 9.88 6.12
N ARG A 90 3.65 9.17 5.32
CA ARG A 90 4.20 7.83 5.64
C ARG A 90 5.41 7.83 6.61
N GLY A 91 5.70 8.97 7.22
CA GLY A 91 6.79 9.16 8.18
C GLY A 91 6.44 10.27 9.19
N ARG A 92 7.26 10.46 10.22
CA ARG A 92 7.07 11.53 11.22
C ARG A 92 7.38 12.90 10.59
N VAL A 93 6.42 13.47 9.88
CA VAL A 93 6.44 14.86 9.41
C VAL A 93 6.34 15.77 10.65
N PRO A 94 7.09 16.88 10.73
CA PRO A 94 6.89 17.86 11.80
C PRO A 94 5.42 18.30 11.84
N PRO A 95 4.81 18.44 13.03
CA PRO A 95 3.39 18.81 13.12
C PRO A 95 3.10 20.19 12.53
N LEU A 96 4.12 21.03 12.34
CA LEU A 96 4.05 22.36 11.75
C LEU A 96 4.99 22.43 10.55
N LEU A 97 4.46 22.80 9.39
CA LEU A 97 5.20 22.85 8.13
C LEU A 97 4.91 24.16 7.39
N GLY A 98 5.94 24.72 6.76
CA GLY A 98 5.78 25.79 5.78
C GLY A 98 6.16 25.34 4.38
N SER A 99 5.54 25.99 3.40
CA SER A 99 5.83 25.78 1.99
C SER A 99 5.40 27.00 1.19
N GLY A 100 5.79 27.04 -0.07
CA GLY A 100 5.20 27.98 -1.00
C GLY A 100 5.26 27.51 -2.45
N ILE A 101 4.56 28.24 -3.31
CA ILE A 101 4.48 28.04 -4.75
C ILE A 101 4.51 29.40 -5.46
N HIS A 102 5.05 29.41 -6.67
CA HIS A 102 4.97 30.50 -7.64
C HIS A 102 4.07 30.09 -8.80
N ILE A 103 3.30 31.05 -9.28
CA ILE A 103 2.45 30.91 -10.47
C ILE A 103 2.80 32.05 -11.43
N ASP A 104 3.26 31.71 -12.63
CA ASP A 104 3.57 32.70 -13.65
C ASP A 104 2.30 33.17 -14.42
N GLN A 105 2.47 34.15 -15.31
CA GLN A 105 1.39 34.66 -16.17
C GLN A 105 0.77 33.60 -17.10
N LYS A 106 1.52 32.55 -17.45
CA LYS A 106 1.02 31.42 -18.25
C LYS A 106 0.30 30.38 -17.37
N GLY A 107 0.22 30.60 -16.06
CA GLY A 107 -0.38 29.70 -15.10
C GLY A 107 0.51 28.51 -14.74
N GLN A 108 1.80 28.53 -15.07
CA GLN A 108 2.72 27.47 -14.70
C GLN A 108 3.09 27.56 -13.23
N VAL A 109 3.05 26.41 -12.55
CA VAL A 109 3.28 26.32 -11.11
C VAL A 109 4.65 25.73 -10.79
N ARG A 110 5.41 26.44 -9.95
CA ARG A 110 6.71 26.00 -9.42
C ARG A 110 6.69 26.03 -7.89
N GLY A 111 7.11 24.94 -7.24
CA GLY A 111 7.31 24.93 -5.79
C GLY A 111 8.50 25.78 -5.35
N LEU A 112 8.37 26.45 -4.20
CA LEU A 112 9.43 27.28 -3.63
C LEU A 112 10.42 26.48 -2.79
N THR A 113 11.69 26.87 -2.87
CA THR A 113 12.72 26.34 -1.96
C THR A 113 12.73 27.13 -0.65
N LYS A 114 13.46 26.61 0.35
CA LYS A 114 13.65 27.31 1.63
C LYS A 114 14.19 28.74 1.45
N LYS A 115 15.05 28.96 0.45
CA LYS A 115 15.65 30.28 0.18
C LYS A 115 14.66 31.25 -0.47
N ASP A 116 13.69 30.72 -1.21
CA ASP A 116 12.70 31.52 -1.94
C ASP A 116 11.49 31.90 -1.07
N CYS A 117 11.22 31.14 0.00
CA CYS A 117 10.21 31.48 1.00
C CYS A 117 10.66 32.66 1.88
N ARG A 118 10.20 33.87 1.54
CA ARG A 118 10.56 35.14 2.21
C ARG A 118 9.48 35.68 3.14
N LEU A 119 8.23 35.25 2.97
CA LEU A 119 7.07 35.75 3.71
C LEU A 119 6.81 34.96 4.99
N LEU A 120 7.32 33.72 5.08
CA LEU A 120 7.13 32.86 6.26
C LEU A 120 7.93 33.34 7.49
N PRO A 121 7.38 33.15 8.70
CA PRO A 121 8.10 33.43 9.94
C PRO A 121 9.41 32.63 10.08
N PRO A 122 10.45 33.20 10.72
CA PRO A 122 11.73 32.52 10.93
C PRO A 122 11.57 31.29 11.85
N GLY A 123 12.47 30.32 11.71
CA GLY A 123 12.50 29.11 12.54
C GLY A 123 11.52 27.99 12.13
N LEU A 124 10.68 28.23 11.11
CA LEU A 124 9.76 27.24 10.60
C LEU A 124 10.47 26.18 9.72
N THR A 125 10.05 24.92 9.82
CA THR A 125 10.54 23.89 8.90
C THR A 125 9.86 24.05 7.55
N ILE A 126 10.63 24.47 6.54
CA ILE A 126 10.14 24.60 5.16
C ILE A 126 10.44 23.31 4.39
N ARG A 127 9.41 22.72 3.78
CA ARG A 127 9.55 21.62 2.82
C ARG A 127 8.46 21.72 1.78
N SER A 128 8.76 21.26 0.57
CA SER A 128 7.70 20.94 -0.38
C SER A 128 6.84 19.84 0.26
N PRO A 129 5.55 20.10 0.52
CA PRO A 129 4.65 19.09 1.06
C PRO A 129 4.54 17.96 0.04
N ALA A 130 4.38 16.73 0.52
CA ALA A 130 4.18 15.55 -0.32
C ALA A 130 2.78 15.52 -0.96
N LEU A 131 2.33 16.68 -1.46
CA LEU A 131 1.07 16.84 -2.17
C LEU A 131 1.19 16.04 -3.48
N GLY A 132 0.34 15.02 -3.65
CA GLY A 132 0.42 14.14 -4.83
C GLY A 132 0.87 12.70 -4.58
N THR A 133 1.23 12.33 -3.34
CA THR A 133 1.44 10.92 -2.96
C THR A 133 0.26 10.37 -2.16
N GLY A 134 -0.51 9.46 -2.76
CA GLY A 134 -1.69 8.84 -2.13
C GLY A 134 -2.92 9.75 -2.05
N ASN A 135 -4.04 9.17 -1.64
CA ASN A 135 -5.35 9.82 -1.72
C ASN A 135 -5.72 10.69 -0.50
N SER A 136 -5.20 10.37 0.69
CA SER A 136 -5.53 10.99 1.97
C SER A 136 -4.70 12.22 2.34
N CYS A 137 -3.45 12.31 1.87
CA CYS A 137 -2.52 13.32 2.39
C CYS A 137 -2.95 14.72 1.99
N TYR A 138 -3.01 15.62 2.99
CA TYR A 138 -3.37 17.02 2.82
C TYR A 138 -4.75 17.17 2.18
N PHE A 139 -5.76 16.51 2.77
CA PHE A 139 -7.11 16.48 2.24
C PHE A 139 -7.75 17.89 2.21
N LEU A 140 -8.13 18.31 1.01
CA LEU A 140 -8.77 19.60 0.69
C LEU A 140 -10.01 19.34 -0.14
N LEU A 141 -11.09 20.07 0.15
CA LEU A 141 -12.25 20.25 -0.73
C LEU A 141 -12.51 21.75 -0.92
N ALA A 142 -12.90 22.17 -2.11
CA ALA A 142 -13.24 23.56 -2.39
C ALA A 142 -14.38 23.66 -3.40
N TYR A 143 -15.40 24.45 -3.09
CA TYR A 143 -16.61 24.55 -3.90
C TYR A 143 -16.96 25.99 -4.23
N GLY A 144 -17.39 26.20 -5.48
CA GLY A 144 -17.99 27.46 -5.93
C GLY A 144 -19.42 27.64 -5.44
N SER A 145 -19.98 28.82 -5.69
CA SER A 145 -21.35 29.19 -5.30
C SER A 145 -22.46 28.47 -6.07
N GLU A 146 -22.13 27.80 -7.17
CA GLU A 146 -23.03 27.05 -8.04
C GLU A 146 -22.36 25.73 -8.41
N LEU A 147 -23.09 24.63 -8.25
CA LEU A 147 -22.58 23.29 -8.48
C LEU A 147 -23.44 22.57 -9.53
N LYS A 148 -22.76 21.91 -10.47
CA LYS A 148 -23.35 21.00 -11.46
C LYS A 148 -22.81 19.60 -11.18
N HIS A 149 -23.61 18.57 -11.43
CA HIS A 149 -23.18 17.19 -11.21
C HIS A 149 -23.09 16.43 -12.51
N HIS A 150 -22.27 15.39 -12.50
CA HIS A 150 -22.27 14.39 -13.57
C HIS A 150 -23.65 13.70 -13.68
N ASP A 151 -23.98 13.28 -14.89
CA ASP A 151 -25.03 12.31 -15.19
C ASP A 151 -24.38 11.17 -15.95
N GLN A 152 -24.15 10.05 -15.26
CA GLN A 152 -23.57 8.80 -15.79
C GLN A 152 -22.18 8.91 -16.44
N THR A 153 -21.52 10.07 -16.34
CA THR A 153 -20.19 10.35 -16.89
C THR A 153 -19.07 10.36 -15.83
N ASP A 154 -19.42 10.13 -14.57
CA ASP A 154 -18.51 10.25 -13.43
C ASP A 154 -17.56 9.05 -13.30
N ASP A 155 -16.26 9.32 -13.11
CA ASP A 155 -15.24 8.28 -12.94
C ASP A 155 -15.09 7.83 -11.48
N PHE A 156 -15.67 6.68 -11.14
CA PHE A 156 -15.48 6.01 -9.84
C PHE A 156 -14.32 5.01 -9.84
N SER A 157 -13.57 4.92 -10.94
CA SER A 157 -12.52 3.92 -11.18
C SER A 157 -11.10 4.48 -11.09
N PHE A 158 -10.94 5.78 -10.87
CA PHE A 158 -9.63 6.47 -10.76
C PHE A 158 -8.77 6.26 -12.02
N THR A 159 -9.38 6.32 -13.20
CA THR A 159 -8.66 6.21 -14.48
C THR A 159 -7.86 7.47 -14.76
N ASP A 160 -8.34 8.64 -14.30
CA ASP A 160 -7.61 9.90 -14.40
C ASP A 160 -6.48 9.98 -13.36
N LEU A 161 -5.27 10.29 -13.83
CA LEU A 161 -4.12 10.58 -12.98
C LEU A 161 -4.33 11.81 -12.07
N PHE A 162 -5.13 12.76 -12.53
CA PHE A 162 -5.38 14.04 -11.87
C PHE A 162 -6.76 14.12 -11.21
N PHE A 163 -7.40 12.98 -10.93
CA PHE A 163 -8.74 12.91 -10.34
C PHE A 163 -8.91 13.78 -9.08
N ARG A 164 -7.85 14.07 -8.32
CA ARG A 164 -7.90 14.96 -7.15
C ARG A 164 -8.26 16.40 -7.47
N VAL A 165 -8.10 16.86 -8.71
CA VAL A 165 -8.52 18.19 -9.17
C VAL A 165 -10.04 18.38 -9.01
N THR A 166 -10.82 17.29 -9.14
CA THR A 166 -12.28 17.28 -8.94
C THR A 166 -12.71 17.83 -7.58
N ARG A 167 -11.85 17.70 -6.56
CA ARG A 167 -12.11 18.17 -5.18
C ARG A 167 -12.23 19.68 -5.04
N PHE A 168 -11.60 20.45 -5.92
CA PHE A 168 -11.49 21.90 -5.75
C PHE A 168 -11.77 22.70 -7.02
N GLN A 169 -11.84 22.06 -8.19
CA GLN A 169 -12.01 22.74 -9.47
C GLN A 169 -13.30 23.57 -9.59
N SER A 170 -14.38 23.17 -8.90
CA SER A 170 -15.66 23.91 -8.97
C SER A 170 -15.58 25.31 -8.35
N LEU A 171 -14.59 25.57 -7.48
CA LEU A 171 -14.29 26.93 -7.01
C LEU A 171 -13.71 27.82 -8.13
N PHE A 172 -13.05 27.23 -9.12
CA PHE A 172 -12.38 27.93 -10.22
C PHE A 172 -13.23 27.96 -11.50
N ASN A 173 -13.99 26.90 -11.78
CA ASN A 173 -14.79 26.76 -12.99
C ASN A 173 -16.22 26.34 -12.63
N LYS A 174 -17.19 27.21 -12.94
CA LYS A 174 -18.63 26.95 -12.71
C LYS A 174 -19.19 25.81 -13.55
N GLU A 175 -18.51 25.43 -14.63
CA GLU A 175 -18.88 24.31 -15.49
C GLU A 175 -18.27 23.00 -15.01
N ALA A 176 -17.41 23.02 -13.99
CA ALA A 176 -16.84 21.81 -13.45
C ALA A 176 -17.91 20.98 -12.73
N LEU A 177 -17.97 19.70 -13.11
CA LEU A 177 -18.91 18.76 -12.55
C LEU A 177 -18.39 18.20 -11.22
N VAL A 178 -19.30 18.05 -10.27
CA VAL A 178 -19.11 17.29 -9.03
C VAL A 178 -19.78 15.91 -9.16
N THR A 179 -19.66 15.11 -8.12
CA THR A 179 -20.15 13.73 -8.05
C THR A 179 -21.57 13.54 -8.59
N ASP A 180 -21.76 12.49 -9.41
CA ASP A 180 -23.09 11.99 -9.76
C ASP A 180 -23.78 11.43 -8.50
N PRO A 181 -24.84 12.08 -8.00
CA PRO A 181 -25.45 11.73 -6.72
C PRO A 181 -26.12 10.35 -6.75
N VAL A 182 -26.81 10.01 -7.84
CA VAL A 182 -27.53 8.73 -7.98
C VAL A 182 -26.53 7.59 -8.10
N ALA A 183 -25.50 7.77 -8.93
CA ALA A 183 -24.50 6.76 -9.17
C ALA A 183 -23.60 6.56 -7.93
N PHE A 184 -23.34 7.61 -7.14
CA PHE A 184 -22.65 7.50 -5.86
C PHE A 184 -23.50 6.78 -4.80
N LEU A 185 -24.76 7.20 -4.60
CA LEU A 185 -25.65 6.58 -3.61
C LEU A 185 -25.90 5.10 -3.90
N THR A 186 -26.10 4.74 -5.17
CA THR A 186 -26.24 3.33 -5.61
C THR A 186 -25.00 2.51 -5.26
N ARG A 187 -23.79 3.05 -5.48
CA ARG A 187 -22.53 2.38 -5.13
C ARG A 187 -22.34 2.29 -3.61
N LEU A 188 -22.69 3.36 -2.88
CA LEU A 188 -22.59 3.42 -1.43
C LEU A 188 -23.52 2.38 -0.80
N HIS A 189 -24.75 2.28 -1.29
CA HIS A 189 -25.75 1.28 -0.90
C HIS A 189 -25.30 -0.14 -1.22
N TYR A 190 -24.84 -0.41 -2.44
CA TYR A 190 -24.32 -1.72 -2.79
C TYR A 190 -23.21 -2.16 -1.82
N ARG A 191 -22.29 -1.25 -1.48
CA ARG A 191 -21.21 -1.56 -0.54
C ARG A 191 -21.71 -1.69 0.90
N GLY A 192 -22.55 -0.77 1.36
CA GLY A 192 -23.01 -0.68 2.75
C GLY A 192 -24.08 -1.70 3.11
N VAL A 193 -25.13 -1.79 2.29
CA VAL A 193 -26.31 -2.63 2.51
C VAL A 193 -26.11 -4.03 1.92
N LEU A 194 -25.76 -4.13 0.63
CA LEU A 194 -25.71 -5.43 -0.05
C LEU A 194 -24.44 -6.23 0.26
N LYS A 195 -23.32 -5.55 0.52
CA LYS A 195 -22.02 -6.18 0.83
C LYS A 195 -21.56 -5.98 2.28
N SER A 196 -22.38 -5.35 3.13
CA SER A 196 -22.09 -5.15 4.56
C SER A 196 -20.70 -4.56 4.85
N ARG A 197 -20.21 -3.66 3.99
CA ARG A 197 -18.91 -3.00 4.16
C ARG A 197 -19.07 -1.85 5.14
N PHE A 198 -18.49 -2.01 6.33
CA PHE A 198 -18.67 -1.08 7.46
C PHE A 198 -18.49 0.41 7.11
N PRO A 199 -17.41 0.88 6.45
CA PRO A 199 -17.27 2.32 6.17
C PRO A 199 -18.38 2.89 5.27
N ALA A 200 -18.86 2.09 4.31
CA ALA A 200 -19.94 2.50 3.42
C ALA A 200 -21.30 2.48 4.14
N LYS A 201 -21.56 1.44 4.94
CA LYS A 201 -22.77 1.32 5.76
C LYS A 201 -22.88 2.49 6.75
N TRP A 202 -21.82 2.72 7.52
CA TRP A 202 -21.75 3.81 8.49
C TRP A 202 -21.96 5.18 7.83
N THR A 203 -21.35 5.41 6.66
CA THR A 203 -21.54 6.67 5.93
C THR A 203 -22.97 6.85 5.45
N LEU A 204 -23.60 5.79 4.91
CA LEU A 204 -24.99 5.84 4.46
C LEU A 204 -25.95 6.10 5.64
N GLU A 205 -25.75 5.43 6.78
CA GLU A 205 -26.54 5.64 8.00
C GLU A 205 -26.46 7.11 8.49
N ARG A 206 -25.25 7.68 8.49
CA ARG A 206 -25.04 9.09 8.85
C ARG A 206 -25.74 10.04 7.88
N LEU A 207 -25.70 9.76 6.58
CA LEU A 207 -26.39 10.55 5.57
C LEU A 207 -27.92 10.46 5.75
N THR A 208 -28.47 9.25 5.88
CA THR A 208 -29.90 9.00 6.14
C THR A 208 -30.39 9.79 7.34
N GLN A 209 -29.72 9.68 8.49
CA GLN A 209 -30.10 10.42 9.69
C GLN A 209 -30.06 11.93 9.47
N SER A 210 -28.95 12.43 8.93
CA SER A 210 -28.70 13.88 8.80
C SER A 210 -29.61 14.52 7.75
N PHE A 211 -29.91 13.83 6.65
CA PHE A 211 -30.74 14.36 5.57
C PHE A 211 -32.21 14.46 6.00
N LYS A 212 -32.70 13.47 6.74
CA LYS A 212 -34.04 13.53 7.33
C LYS A 212 -34.15 14.68 8.34
N GLU A 213 -33.23 14.75 9.30
CA GLU A 213 -33.29 15.71 10.41
C GLU A 213 -33.10 17.17 9.97
N TYR A 214 -32.15 17.44 9.06
CA TYR A 214 -31.76 18.82 8.75
C TYR A 214 -32.21 19.32 7.38
N LEU A 215 -32.52 18.43 6.43
CA LEU A 215 -32.95 18.79 5.07
C LEU A 215 -34.40 18.40 4.76
N GLY A 216 -35.07 17.68 5.67
CA GLY A 216 -36.44 17.20 5.46
C GLY A 216 -36.56 16.28 4.24
N ILE A 217 -35.51 15.52 3.94
CA ILE A 217 -35.50 14.52 2.87
C ILE A 217 -35.93 13.20 3.47
N GLU A 218 -36.96 12.57 2.90
CA GLU A 218 -37.37 11.24 3.32
C GLU A 218 -36.32 10.20 2.86
N THR A 219 -35.64 9.58 3.82
CA THR A 219 -34.55 8.62 3.56
C THR A 219 -34.84 7.24 4.15
N GLY A 220 -36.07 6.95 4.59
CA GLY A 220 -36.42 5.71 5.30
C GLY A 220 -36.06 4.45 4.51
N CYS A 221 -36.31 4.46 3.20
CA CYS A 221 -36.02 3.33 2.31
C CYS A 221 -34.54 3.20 1.93
N TRP A 222 -33.67 4.18 2.22
CA TRP A 222 -32.27 4.17 1.77
C TRP A 222 -31.45 3.02 2.33
N MET A 223 -31.89 2.40 3.42
CA MET A 223 -31.24 1.24 4.03
C MET A 223 -31.85 -0.10 3.57
N GLU A 224 -32.91 -0.08 2.78
CA GLU A 224 -33.59 -1.27 2.28
C GLU A 224 -32.89 -1.85 1.06
N LYS A 225 -32.88 -3.18 0.91
CA LYS A 225 -32.18 -3.87 -0.19
C LYS A 225 -32.66 -3.48 -1.59
N ARG A 226 -33.92 -3.05 -1.74
CA ARG A 226 -34.58 -2.73 -3.02
C ARG A 226 -34.69 -1.23 -3.30
N CYS A 227 -33.99 -0.38 -2.54
CA CYS A 227 -34.02 1.06 -2.75
C CYS A 227 -33.59 1.45 -4.18
N ASP A 228 -34.39 2.27 -4.85
CA ASP A 228 -34.07 2.86 -6.15
C ASP A 228 -33.70 4.34 -5.98
N PHE A 229 -32.40 4.62 -5.98
CA PHE A 229 -31.91 5.99 -5.82
C PHE A 229 -32.27 6.92 -6.97
N ARG A 230 -32.63 6.41 -8.17
CA ARG A 230 -33.11 7.28 -9.25
C ARG A 230 -34.47 7.87 -8.88
N GLN A 231 -35.37 7.04 -8.34
CA GLN A 231 -36.68 7.47 -7.87
C GLN A 231 -36.57 8.37 -6.63
N GLU A 232 -35.78 7.96 -5.63
CA GLU A 232 -35.62 8.75 -4.41
C GLU A 232 -34.96 10.11 -4.67
N TRP A 233 -34.00 10.17 -5.60
CA TRP A 233 -33.42 11.44 -6.02
C TRP A 233 -34.46 12.31 -6.72
N ALA A 234 -35.22 11.78 -7.68
CA ALA A 234 -36.23 12.55 -8.43
C ALA A 234 -37.37 13.13 -7.58
N ARG A 235 -37.67 12.52 -6.42
CA ARG A 235 -38.68 13.03 -5.47
C ARG A 235 -38.24 14.27 -4.69
N MET A 236 -36.95 14.60 -4.69
CA MET A 236 -36.43 15.74 -3.93
C MET A 236 -36.87 17.06 -4.54
N ARG A 237 -37.08 18.07 -3.68
CA ARG A 237 -37.35 19.43 -4.12
C ARG A 237 -36.08 20.04 -4.74
N PRO A 238 -36.18 21.01 -5.68
CA PRO A 238 -35.01 21.63 -6.30
C PRO A 238 -33.98 22.21 -5.32
N TRP A 239 -34.42 22.76 -4.19
CA TRP A 239 -33.49 23.26 -3.17
C TRP A 239 -32.83 22.14 -2.35
N GLN A 240 -33.50 20.99 -2.17
CA GLN A 240 -32.93 19.82 -1.50
C GLN A 240 -31.82 19.20 -2.35
N HIS A 241 -32.00 19.15 -3.68
CA HIS A 241 -30.92 18.76 -4.59
C HIS A 241 -29.68 19.65 -4.41
N ARG A 242 -29.87 20.98 -4.44
CA ARG A 242 -28.76 21.94 -4.26
C ARG A 242 -28.08 21.79 -2.90
N ALA A 243 -28.85 21.57 -1.84
CA ALA A 243 -28.33 21.41 -0.48
C ALA A 243 -27.59 20.07 -0.26
N ALA A 244 -28.11 18.98 -0.83
CA ALA A 244 -27.58 17.63 -0.68
C ALA A 244 -26.31 17.39 -1.51
N LEU A 245 -26.23 18.01 -2.69
CA LEU A 245 -25.15 17.76 -3.65
C LEU A 245 -23.73 17.93 -3.08
N PRO A 246 -23.35 19.07 -2.46
CA PRO A 246 -22.02 19.21 -1.87
C PRO A 246 -21.76 18.20 -0.74
N ILE A 247 -22.80 17.77 -0.02
CA ILE A 247 -22.66 16.79 1.06
C ILE A 247 -22.33 15.40 0.50
N LEU A 248 -23.01 14.98 -0.58
CA LEU A 248 -22.76 13.71 -1.24
C LEU A 248 -21.37 13.68 -1.89
N ASP A 249 -20.96 14.79 -2.51
CA ASP A 249 -19.62 14.91 -3.10
C ASP A 249 -18.51 14.82 -2.03
N VAL A 250 -18.68 15.53 -0.90
CA VAL A 250 -17.78 15.39 0.26
C VAL A 250 -17.73 13.94 0.72
N ALA A 251 -18.89 13.30 0.90
CA ALA A 251 -18.95 11.92 1.39
C ALA A 251 -18.19 10.94 0.47
N ARG A 252 -18.35 11.09 -0.85
CA ARG A 252 -17.56 10.32 -1.83
C ARG A 252 -16.07 10.54 -1.62
N HIS A 253 -15.62 11.79 -1.65
CA HIS A 253 -14.19 12.09 -1.56
C HIS A 253 -13.57 11.66 -0.24
N MET A 254 -14.30 11.73 0.88
CA MET A 254 -13.85 11.24 2.19
C MET A 254 -13.70 9.71 2.19
N ILE A 255 -14.68 8.96 1.68
CA ILE A 255 -14.60 7.50 1.58
C ILE A 255 -13.41 7.08 0.72
N ASP A 256 -13.24 7.75 -0.42
CA ASP A 256 -12.18 7.44 -1.37
C ASP A 256 -10.79 7.78 -0.82
N ALA A 257 -10.66 8.91 -0.11
CA ALA A 257 -9.41 9.34 0.50
C ALA A 257 -8.99 8.46 1.68
N PHE A 258 -9.93 7.97 2.47
CA PHE A 258 -9.67 7.26 3.73
C PHE A 258 -10.22 5.82 3.74
N PRO A 259 -9.86 4.96 2.78
CA PRO A 259 -10.46 3.63 2.63
C PRO A 259 -10.13 2.66 3.76
N GLY A 260 -9.08 2.95 4.55
CA GLY A 260 -8.71 2.19 5.76
C GLY A 260 -9.39 2.68 7.04
N SER A 261 -10.13 3.80 6.99
CA SER A 261 -10.86 4.31 8.15
C SER A 261 -12.24 3.66 8.25
N GLY A 262 -12.61 3.19 9.44
CA GLY A 262 -13.98 2.73 9.72
C GLY A 262 -15.01 3.86 9.63
N THR A 263 -14.60 5.09 9.96
CA THR A 263 -15.44 6.28 10.03
C THR A 263 -14.84 7.40 9.18
N PRO A 264 -14.92 7.30 7.83
CA PRO A 264 -14.20 8.20 6.93
C PRO A 264 -14.57 9.67 7.11
N LEU A 265 -15.83 10.01 7.42
CA LEU A 265 -16.27 11.41 7.61
C LEU A 265 -15.67 12.10 8.84
N ASN A 266 -15.11 11.35 9.78
CA ASN A 266 -14.45 11.90 10.97
C ASN A 266 -13.00 12.33 10.72
N MET A 267 -12.48 12.11 9.52
CA MET A 267 -11.10 12.39 9.18
C MET A 267 -10.86 13.91 9.01
N PRO A 268 -9.68 14.42 9.38
CA PRO A 268 -9.38 15.84 9.33
C PRO A 268 -9.08 16.33 7.90
N GLY A 269 -9.43 17.57 7.62
CA GLY A 269 -9.15 18.23 6.35
C GLY A 269 -9.49 19.71 6.36
N LEU A 270 -9.37 20.33 5.19
CA LEU A 270 -9.79 21.71 4.91
C LEU A 270 -10.92 21.72 3.88
N MET A 271 -11.97 22.49 4.16
CA MET A 271 -13.11 22.70 3.27
C MET A 271 -13.33 24.19 3.03
N LEU A 272 -13.33 24.58 1.75
CA LEU A 272 -13.50 25.96 1.30
C LEU A 272 -14.84 26.07 0.56
N LEU A 273 -15.68 27.03 0.93
CA LEU A 273 -17.03 27.18 0.36
C LEU A 273 -17.27 28.64 -0.04
N ASP A 274 -17.41 28.88 -1.34
CA ASP A 274 -17.87 30.17 -1.82
C ASP A 274 -19.41 30.22 -1.78
N ARG A 275 -19.98 31.08 -0.93
CA ARG A 275 -21.44 31.31 -0.83
C ARG A 275 -22.30 30.05 -0.62
N PRO A 276 -22.02 29.21 0.41
CA PRO A 276 -22.86 28.06 0.71
C PRO A 276 -24.30 28.44 1.11
N ASP A 277 -24.55 29.71 1.46
CA ASP A 277 -25.89 30.26 1.66
C ASP A 277 -26.78 30.14 0.40
N ARG A 278 -26.20 30.02 -0.79
CA ARG A 278 -26.95 29.82 -2.04
C ARG A 278 -27.37 28.38 -2.30
N PHE A 279 -26.82 27.41 -1.57
CA PHE A 279 -27.20 25.99 -1.74
C PHE A 279 -28.57 25.69 -1.12
N CYS A 280 -28.95 26.44 -0.10
CA CYS A 280 -30.18 26.25 0.66
C CYS A 280 -31.13 27.45 0.53
N THR A 281 -32.33 27.31 1.06
CA THR A 281 -33.20 28.47 1.31
C THR A 281 -32.68 29.28 2.49
N LYS A 282 -33.08 30.55 2.60
CA LYS A 282 -32.71 31.44 3.72
C LYS A 282 -33.03 30.82 5.10
N LYS A 283 -34.19 30.15 5.22
CA LYS A 283 -34.59 29.44 6.44
C LYS A 283 -33.82 28.13 6.67
N GLY A 284 -33.40 27.45 5.60
CA GLY A 284 -32.68 26.17 5.67
C GLY A 284 -31.18 26.30 5.94
N PHE A 285 -30.56 27.44 5.58
CA PHE A 285 -29.11 27.65 5.71
C PHE A 285 -28.56 27.39 7.14
N PRO A 286 -29.17 27.88 8.23
CA PRO A 286 -28.69 27.59 9.59
C PRO A 286 -28.70 26.09 9.90
N CYS A 287 -29.71 25.34 9.43
CA CYS A 287 -29.78 23.88 9.58
C CYS A 287 -28.71 23.17 8.76
N TRP A 288 -28.43 23.64 7.55
CA TRP A 288 -27.37 23.09 6.71
C TRP A 288 -25.98 23.27 7.34
N ILE A 289 -25.71 24.43 7.95
CA ILE A 289 -24.45 24.65 8.69
C ILE A 289 -24.33 23.70 9.88
N LYS A 290 -25.41 23.49 10.64
CA LYS A 290 -25.43 22.51 11.74
C LYS A 290 -25.17 21.09 11.24
N LEU A 291 -25.80 20.70 10.12
CA LEU A 291 -25.55 19.41 9.47
C LEU A 291 -24.06 19.25 9.16
N MET A 292 -23.45 20.21 8.46
CA MET A 292 -22.04 20.12 8.06
C MET A 292 -21.10 20.05 9.26
N ASP A 293 -21.39 20.79 10.33
CA ASP A 293 -20.63 20.75 11.57
C ASP A 293 -20.64 19.35 12.21
N LEU A 294 -21.81 18.72 12.26
CA LEU A 294 -22.01 17.39 12.85
C LEU A 294 -21.50 16.25 11.96
N LEU A 295 -21.66 16.39 10.65
CA LEU A 295 -21.26 15.37 9.68
C LEU A 295 -19.73 15.27 9.58
N LEU A 296 -19.04 16.40 9.69
CA LEU A 296 -17.60 16.52 9.51
C LEU A 296 -16.95 17.11 10.77
N PRO A 297 -16.85 16.33 11.87
CA PRO A 297 -16.46 16.86 13.18
C PRO A 297 -15.04 17.44 13.19
N ALA A 298 -14.13 16.88 12.40
CA ALA A 298 -12.72 17.25 12.35
C ALA A 298 -12.33 18.12 11.12
N MET A 299 -13.30 18.66 10.37
CA MET A 299 -13.03 19.46 9.18
C MET A 299 -12.91 20.95 9.55
N GLN A 300 -11.86 21.62 9.04
CA GLN A 300 -11.72 23.07 9.11
C GLN A 300 -12.49 23.70 7.94
N PHE A 301 -13.35 24.68 8.23
CA PHE A 301 -14.17 25.37 7.24
C PHE A 301 -13.75 26.83 7.06
N VAL A 302 -13.69 27.26 5.80
CA VAL A 302 -13.59 28.67 5.42
C VAL A 302 -14.70 28.96 4.42
N VAL A 303 -15.56 29.92 4.76
CA VAL A 303 -16.77 30.22 3.99
C VAL A 303 -16.86 31.70 3.66
N THR A 304 -17.30 32.05 2.45
CA THR A 304 -17.75 33.41 2.13
C THR A 304 -19.27 33.48 2.29
N LEU A 305 -19.78 34.53 2.92
CA LEU A 305 -21.20 34.65 3.27
C LEU A 305 -21.72 36.05 2.94
N SER A 306 -22.97 36.12 2.49
CA SER A 306 -23.71 37.39 2.41
C SER A 306 -23.93 37.97 3.81
N ASP A 307 -24.16 39.29 3.91
CA ASP A 307 -24.42 39.95 5.20
C ASP A 307 -25.60 39.31 5.93
N GLU A 308 -26.65 38.94 5.20
CA GLU A 308 -27.80 38.22 5.76
C GLU A 308 -27.41 36.84 6.32
N ALA A 309 -26.58 36.08 5.60
CA ALA A 309 -26.14 34.77 6.03
C ALA A 309 -25.14 34.83 7.20
N LEU A 310 -24.36 35.92 7.31
CA LEU A 310 -23.51 36.20 8.46
C LEU A 310 -24.33 36.40 9.73
N LEU A 311 -25.43 37.18 9.64
CA LEU A 311 -26.36 37.40 10.73
C LEU A 311 -27.13 36.12 11.11
N GLY A 312 -27.49 35.30 10.12
CA GLY A 312 -28.19 34.02 10.33
C GLY A 312 -27.30 32.84 10.75
N PHE A 313 -26.00 33.05 10.93
CA PHE A 313 -25.08 31.95 11.24
C PHE A 313 -25.27 31.43 12.69
N PRO A 314 -25.35 30.11 12.92
CA PRO A 314 -25.58 29.58 14.27
C PRO A 314 -24.45 29.90 15.27
N ASN A 315 -24.78 30.62 16.36
CA ASN A 315 -23.83 31.03 17.40
C ASN A 315 -23.04 29.86 18.03
N ASN A 316 -23.70 28.73 18.31
CA ASN A 316 -23.04 27.56 18.91
C ASN A 316 -21.99 26.95 17.97
N THR A 317 -22.25 26.96 16.66
CA THR A 317 -21.34 26.45 15.64
C THR A 317 -20.17 27.40 15.43
N GLU A 318 -20.40 28.70 15.50
CA GLU A 318 -19.34 29.71 15.38
C GLU A 318 -18.24 29.55 16.43
N ARG A 319 -18.61 29.19 17.66
CA ARG A 319 -17.68 29.03 18.79
C ARG A 319 -16.92 27.69 18.78
N ARG A 320 -17.14 26.82 17.78
CA ARG A 320 -16.45 25.52 17.69
C ARG A 320 -14.97 25.70 17.34
N HIS A 321 -14.15 24.85 17.97
CA HIS A 321 -12.70 24.81 17.76
C HIS A 321 -12.24 23.39 17.49
N LEU A 322 -11.19 23.24 16.69
CA LEU A 322 -10.49 21.99 16.40
C LEU A 322 -9.17 21.95 17.16
N SER A 323 -8.81 20.78 17.69
CA SER A 323 -7.52 20.57 18.32
C SER A 323 -6.40 20.51 17.29
N LEU A 324 -5.29 21.20 17.54
CA LEU A 324 -4.10 21.09 16.70
C LEU A 324 -3.29 19.85 17.10
N PRO A 325 -2.72 19.11 16.12
CA PRO A 325 -1.82 17.99 16.40
C PRO A 325 -0.61 18.40 17.24
N VAL A 326 -0.29 17.62 18.28
CA VAL A 326 0.91 17.80 19.12
C VAL A 326 2.09 17.05 18.50
N ALA A 327 3.31 17.59 18.64
CA ALA A 327 4.53 16.93 18.18
C ALA A 327 4.71 15.58 18.89
N ALA A 328 4.75 14.47 18.14
CA ALA A 328 5.14 13.19 18.72
C ALA A 328 6.62 13.24 19.15
N GLU A 329 6.91 12.91 20.42
CA GLU A 329 8.27 12.87 20.96
C GLU A 329 9.20 12.01 20.09
N LYS A 330 10.36 12.56 19.71
CA LYS A 330 11.37 11.82 18.95
C LYS A 330 11.84 10.62 19.79
N PRO A 331 11.71 9.36 19.34
CA PRO A 331 12.52 8.30 19.91
C PRO A 331 13.97 8.72 19.73
N ARG A 332 14.74 8.74 20.82
CA ARG A 332 16.17 9.08 20.79
C ARG A 332 16.82 8.26 19.67
N LYS A 333 17.48 8.93 18.72
CA LYS A 333 18.39 8.22 17.80
C LYS A 333 19.36 7.48 18.70
N LYS A 334 19.33 6.14 18.69
CA LYS A 334 20.37 5.36 19.37
C LYS A 334 21.69 5.86 18.79
N CYS A 335 22.53 6.47 19.63
CA CYS A 335 23.92 6.72 19.27
C CYS A 335 24.51 5.41 18.74
N PRO A 336 25.41 5.44 17.75
CA PRO A 336 26.12 4.24 17.34
C PRO A 336 26.78 3.68 18.60
N THR A 337 26.27 2.55 19.09
CA THR A 337 26.84 1.87 20.25
C THR A 337 28.25 1.51 19.82
N ARG A 338 29.27 2.18 20.36
CA ARG A 338 30.64 1.74 20.19
C ARG A 338 30.70 0.38 20.87
N ILE A 339 30.88 -0.65 20.07
CA ILE A 339 30.97 -2.01 20.60
C ILE A 339 32.40 -2.20 21.15
N PRO A 340 32.60 -2.92 22.27
CA PRO A 340 33.93 -3.31 22.72
C PRO A 340 34.68 -4.06 21.61
N ARG A 341 35.97 -3.76 21.45
CA ARG A 341 36.85 -4.30 20.39
C ARG A 341 36.79 -5.83 20.24
N SER A 342 36.63 -6.56 21.34
CA SER A 342 36.58 -8.04 21.35
C SER A 342 35.30 -8.66 20.79
N THR A 343 34.26 -7.86 20.50
CA THR A 343 32.93 -8.34 20.11
C THR A 343 32.88 -8.74 18.65
N VAL A 344 32.20 -9.86 18.36
CA VAL A 344 31.92 -10.31 17.00
C VAL A 344 30.60 -9.72 16.51
N LEU A 345 30.62 -9.12 15.33
CA LEU A 345 29.43 -8.62 14.67
C LEU A 345 28.94 -9.63 13.62
N LEU A 346 27.69 -10.07 13.76
CA LEU A 346 27.00 -10.89 12.76
C LEU A 346 26.02 -10.00 11.99
N LEU A 347 26.10 -10.01 10.67
CA LEU A 347 25.28 -9.20 9.77
C LEU A 347 24.35 -10.07 8.93
N ASP A 348 23.06 -9.99 9.23
CA ASP A 348 22.00 -10.57 8.41
C ASP A 348 21.62 -9.60 7.29
N VAL A 349 22.08 -9.86 6.07
CA VAL A 349 22.03 -8.90 4.97
C VAL A 349 20.63 -8.77 4.40
N ASP A 350 19.94 -9.87 4.14
CA ASP A 350 18.68 -9.88 3.37
C ASP A 350 17.65 -10.95 3.77
N SER A 351 17.91 -11.71 4.84
CA SER A 351 17.03 -12.81 5.23
C SER A 351 15.67 -12.30 5.75
N ARG A 352 14.61 -13.03 5.42
CA ARG A 352 13.28 -12.87 6.04
C ARG A 352 13.06 -13.85 7.18
N LEU A 353 13.59 -15.06 7.03
CA LEU A 353 13.71 -16.04 8.10
C LEU A 353 15.02 -15.79 8.86
N PRO A 354 15.08 -16.14 10.15
CA PRO A 354 16.33 -16.23 10.89
C PRO A 354 17.39 -17.02 10.14
N ASN A 355 18.63 -16.53 10.19
CA ASN A 355 19.72 -17.08 9.42
C ASN A 355 20.46 -18.16 10.22
N LEU A 356 20.26 -19.42 9.84
CA LEU A 356 20.82 -20.58 10.54
C LEU A 356 22.36 -20.54 10.61
N ALA A 357 23.02 -20.07 9.54
CA ALA A 357 24.48 -19.99 9.53
C ALA A 357 25.00 -18.97 10.56
N LEU A 358 24.32 -17.82 10.71
CA LEU A 358 24.66 -16.85 11.74
C LEU A 358 24.36 -17.36 13.14
N MET A 359 23.30 -18.14 13.34
CA MET A 359 23.02 -18.79 14.63
C MET A 359 24.17 -19.73 15.05
N LYS A 360 24.68 -20.54 14.12
CA LYS A 360 25.84 -21.42 14.39
C LYS A 360 27.13 -20.65 14.65
N PHE A 361 27.38 -19.55 13.92
CA PHE A 361 28.50 -18.65 14.22
C PHE A 361 28.37 -18.01 15.61
N SER A 362 27.15 -17.61 16.01
CA SER A 362 26.93 -17.02 17.32
C SER A 362 27.24 -18.02 18.44
N ARG A 363 26.77 -19.27 18.30
CA ARG A 363 27.12 -20.36 19.22
C ARG A 363 28.63 -20.53 19.33
N TYR A 364 29.32 -20.68 18.20
CA TYR A 364 30.77 -20.87 18.13
C TYR A 364 31.56 -19.79 18.88
N PHE A 365 31.20 -18.52 18.72
CA PHE A 365 31.93 -17.42 19.37
C PHE A 365 31.53 -17.25 20.85
N LYS A 366 30.28 -17.49 21.21
CA LYS A 366 29.83 -17.46 22.62
C LYS A 366 30.51 -18.55 23.45
N GLU A 367 30.71 -19.75 22.90
CA GLU A 367 31.44 -20.84 23.57
C GLU A 367 32.92 -20.49 23.84
N GLN A 368 33.48 -19.52 23.13
CA GLN A 368 34.83 -18.97 23.38
C GLN A 368 34.81 -17.80 24.38
N GLY A 369 33.68 -17.54 25.04
CA GLY A 369 33.51 -16.38 25.93
C GLY A 369 33.44 -15.05 25.20
N ARG A 370 33.29 -15.03 23.87
CA ARG A 370 33.21 -13.78 23.09
C ARG A 370 31.79 -13.25 23.08
N ARG A 371 31.67 -11.93 23.17
CA ARG A 371 30.39 -11.24 22.97
C ARG A 371 30.01 -11.27 21.49
N VAL A 372 28.73 -11.52 21.20
CA VAL A 372 28.18 -11.51 19.84
C VAL A 372 27.04 -10.49 19.75
N ILE A 373 26.98 -9.76 18.64
CA ILE A 373 25.89 -8.83 18.33
C ILE A 373 25.36 -9.15 16.93
N LEU A 374 24.03 -9.31 16.82
CA LEU A 374 23.33 -9.35 15.54
C LEU A 374 22.96 -7.95 15.10
N ALA A 375 23.27 -7.60 13.86
CA ALA A 375 22.68 -6.47 13.18
C ALA A 375 22.10 -6.91 11.82
N ARG A 376 21.13 -6.15 11.32
CA ARG A 376 20.41 -6.48 10.08
C ARG A 376 20.58 -5.39 9.04
N ARG A 377 20.50 -5.77 7.76
CA ARG A 377 20.52 -4.86 6.60
C ARG A 377 21.77 -3.95 6.59
N GLU A 378 21.62 -2.67 6.25
CA GLU A 378 22.70 -1.67 6.18
C GLU A 378 23.01 -1.10 7.57
N SER A 379 23.60 -1.91 8.45
CA SER A 379 24.03 -1.48 9.79
C SER A 379 25.53 -1.19 9.82
N PHE A 380 25.90 0.06 10.10
CA PHE A 380 27.27 0.55 10.17
C PHE A 380 27.68 0.81 11.62
N ILE A 381 28.40 -0.14 12.23
CA ILE A 381 28.76 -0.09 13.63
C ILE A 381 30.27 0.10 13.78
N LYS A 382 30.68 1.17 14.46
CA LYS A 382 32.09 1.50 14.69
C LYS A 382 32.70 0.56 15.74
N GLY A 383 33.93 0.10 15.47
CA GLY A 383 34.76 -0.64 16.42
C GLY A 383 34.63 -2.16 16.38
N ALA A 384 33.90 -2.72 15.41
CA ALA A 384 33.88 -4.17 15.20
C ALA A 384 35.17 -4.62 14.50
N GLU A 385 35.95 -5.51 15.12
CA GLU A 385 37.19 -6.03 14.55
C GLU A 385 36.98 -7.27 13.66
N ARG A 386 35.89 -8.02 13.88
CA ARG A 386 35.51 -9.18 13.07
C ARG A 386 34.02 -9.15 12.75
N VAL A 387 33.71 -9.09 11.46
CA VAL A 387 32.35 -9.00 10.94
C VAL A 387 32.08 -10.22 10.07
N TYR A 388 31.01 -10.97 10.37
CA TYR A 388 30.56 -12.09 9.53
C TYR A 388 29.19 -11.73 8.96
N ALA A 389 29.12 -11.59 7.63
CA ALA A 389 27.91 -11.23 6.93
C ALA A 389 27.37 -12.43 6.15
N SER A 390 26.05 -12.64 6.20
CA SER A 390 25.37 -13.67 5.41
C SER A 390 24.31 -13.04 4.51
N CYS A 391 24.43 -13.32 3.21
CA CYS A 391 23.47 -12.92 2.19
C CYS A 391 22.93 -14.16 1.47
N VAL A 392 21.62 -14.40 1.60
CA VAL A 392 20.97 -15.61 1.10
C VAL A 392 20.52 -15.44 -0.35
N PHE A 393 20.01 -14.26 -0.72
CA PHE A 393 19.44 -14.02 -2.04
C PHE A 393 20.36 -13.18 -2.93
N TYR A 394 20.45 -13.58 -4.20
CA TYR A 394 21.08 -12.75 -5.22
C TYR A 394 20.06 -11.76 -5.79
N SER A 395 20.18 -10.47 -5.45
CA SER A 395 19.32 -9.43 -6.02
C SER A 395 20.09 -8.10 -6.18
N PRO A 396 19.70 -7.21 -7.10
CA PRO A 396 20.33 -5.89 -7.22
C PRO A 396 20.33 -5.09 -5.92
N ALA A 397 19.30 -5.26 -5.09
CA ALA A 397 19.22 -4.60 -3.78
C ALA A 397 20.20 -5.20 -2.76
N SER A 398 20.34 -6.54 -2.74
CA SER A 398 21.32 -7.24 -1.91
C SER A 398 22.75 -6.88 -2.33
N GLN A 399 23.05 -6.82 -3.63
CA GLN A 399 24.38 -6.46 -4.13
C GLN A 399 24.77 -5.01 -3.80
N ARG A 400 23.84 -4.05 -3.95
CA ARG A 400 24.10 -2.66 -3.51
C ARG A 400 24.38 -2.56 -2.01
N ARG A 401 23.69 -3.36 -1.20
CA ARG A 401 23.89 -3.42 0.24
C ARG A 401 25.27 -4.01 0.58
N ILE A 402 25.64 -5.12 -0.06
CA ILE A 402 26.95 -5.74 0.08
C ILE A 402 28.06 -4.75 -0.27
N LYS A 403 27.94 -4.03 -1.39
CA LYS A 403 28.92 -3.02 -1.80
C LYS A 403 29.17 -1.99 -0.70
N LYS A 404 28.11 -1.36 -0.18
CA LYS A 404 28.24 -0.39 0.92
C LYS A 404 28.86 -0.98 2.19
N LEU A 405 28.53 -2.24 2.52
CA LEU A 405 29.10 -2.93 3.68
C LEU A 405 30.58 -3.20 3.49
N ARG A 406 31.00 -3.63 2.29
CA ARG A 406 32.42 -3.81 1.92
C ARG A 406 33.18 -2.48 1.99
N ASP A 407 32.62 -1.42 1.41
CA ASP A 407 33.22 -0.07 1.45
C ASP A 407 33.43 0.43 2.88
N TYR A 408 32.59 0.02 3.84
CA TYR A 408 32.67 0.45 5.23
C TYR A 408 33.56 -0.43 6.11
N TYR A 409 33.42 -1.75 6.02
CA TYR A 409 34.12 -2.70 6.91
C TYR A 409 35.46 -3.18 6.32
N GLY A 410 35.67 -3.05 5.02
CA GLY A 410 36.88 -3.53 4.33
C GLY A 410 37.17 -4.99 4.64
N GLU A 411 38.47 -5.29 4.87
CA GLU A 411 38.98 -6.63 5.17
C GLU A 411 38.49 -7.23 6.49
N SER A 412 37.90 -6.42 7.39
CA SER A 412 37.33 -6.94 8.64
C SER A 412 36.05 -7.77 8.44
N MET A 413 35.46 -7.74 7.23
CA MET A 413 34.23 -8.43 6.91
C MET A 413 34.45 -9.68 6.06
N ILE A 414 34.04 -10.82 6.62
CA ILE A 414 33.92 -12.09 5.92
C ILE A 414 32.46 -12.23 5.47
N LEU A 415 32.25 -12.36 4.17
CA LEU A 415 30.91 -12.44 3.57
C LEU A 415 30.68 -13.84 3.00
N GLY A 416 29.52 -14.44 3.29
CA GLY A 416 29.11 -15.72 2.74
C GLY A 416 27.61 -15.80 2.44
N GLY A 417 27.18 -16.98 2.02
CA GLY A 417 25.80 -17.29 1.66
C GLY A 417 25.59 -17.37 0.14
N SER A 418 24.51 -18.05 -0.26
CA SER A 418 24.24 -18.40 -1.66
C SER A 418 24.00 -17.19 -2.57
N GLY A 419 23.67 -16.02 -2.01
CA GLY A 419 23.55 -14.77 -2.76
C GLY A 419 24.90 -14.13 -3.13
N VAL A 420 26.00 -14.73 -2.72
CA VAL A 420 27.38 -14.25 -2.93
C VAL A 420 28.19 -15.33 -3.63
N ASP A 421 28.24 -16.52 -3.03
CA ASP A 421 28.93 -17.68 -3.56
C ASP A 421 28.13 -18.94 -3.21
N ILE A 422 27.72 -19.68 -4.24
CA ILE A 422 26.98 -20.93 -4.09
C ILE A 422 27.83 -22.04 -3.47
N GLN A 423 29.16 -21.98 -3.60
CA GLN A 423 30.10 -22.96 -3.06
C GLN A 423 30.57 -22.64 -1.64
N ALA A 424 30.26 -21.44 -1.13
CA ALA A 424 30.58 -21.10 0.25
C ALA A 424 29.90 -22.06 1.23
N ARG A 425 30.70 -22.68 2.11
CA ARG A 425 30.25 -23.55 3.21
C ARG A 425 30.75 -23.01 4.54
N LEU A 426 30.01 -23.31 5.60
CA LEU A 426 30.55 -23.12 6.95
C LEU A 426 31.70 -24.10 7.17
N PRO A 427 32.73 -23.70 7.95
CA PRO A 427 33.72 -24.65 8.44
C PRO A 427 33.02 -25.82 9.16
N CYS A 428 33.47 -27.06 8.91
CA CYS A 428 32.84 -28.29 9.44
C CYS A 428 32.58 -28.23 10.95
N LYS A 429 33.53 -27.69 11.73
CA LYS A 429 33.41 -27.50 13.18
C LYS A 429 32.27 -26.57 13.61
N ILE A 430 31.92 -25.58 12.77
CA ILE A 430 30.84 -24.62 13.03
C ILE A 430 29.52 -25.19 12.49
N GLU A 431 29.55 -25.85 11.33
CA GLU A 431 28.35 -26.48 10.75
C GLU A 431 27.75 -27.54 11.68
N LYS A 432 28.57 -28.27 12.44
CA LYS A 432 28.08 -29.30 13.38
C LYS A 432 27.50 -28.74 14.69
N LEU A 433 27.62 -27.44 14.96
CA LEU A 433 27.11 -26.85 16.20
C LEU A 433 25.58 -26.70 16.16
N PRO A 434 24.91 -26.80 17.32
CA PRO A 434 23.51 -26.44 17.45
C PRO A 434 23.30 -24.94 17.19
N ALA A 435 22.08 -24.57 16.81
CA ALA A 435 21.74 -23.19 16.50
C ALA A 435 21.54 -22.37 17.79
N ASP A 436 22.14 -21.18 17.86
CA ASP A 436 21.90 -20.23 18.94
C ASP A 436 20.54 -19.51 18.77
N TYR A 437 19.50 -20.02 19.41
CA TYR A 437 18.15 -19.46 19.37
C TYR A 437 18.02 -18.09 20.06
N ASP A 438 18.93 -17.73 20.97
CA ASP A 438 18.93 -16.40 21.60
C ASP A 438 19.29 -15.28 20.62
N LEU A 439 19.97 -15.62 19.51
CA LEU A 439 20.33 -14.65 18.47
C LEU A 439 19.08 -14.08 17.77
N TYR A 440 18.02 -14.88 17.66
CA TYR A 440 16.76 -14.54 17.02
C TYR A 440 15.59 -14.82 17.98
N PRO A 441 15.29 -13.89 18.90
CA PRO A 441 14.27 -14.10 19.94
C PRO A 441 12.87 -14.42 19.39
N GLU A 442 12.59 -14.06 18.14
CA GLU A 442 11.33 -14.42 17.46
C GLU A 442 11.14 -15.93 17.26
N LEU A 443 12.18 -16.76 17.41
CA LEU A 443 12.10 -18.22 17.32
C LEU A 443 11.89 -18.92 18.66
N LYS A 444 11.71 -18.18 19.77
CA LYS A 444 11.66 -18.77 21.12
C LYS A 444 10.76 -20.01 21.22
N ASP A 445 9.61 -20.01 20.53
CA ASP A 445 8.61 -21.09 20.56
C ASP A 445 8.73 -22.15 19.45
N ARG A 446 9.77 -22.10 18.59
CA ARG A 446 9.87 -22.98 17.42
C ARG A 446 11.32 -23.29 17.00
N GLY A 447 11.55 -24.53 16.57
CA GLY A 447 12.79 -24.93 15.93
C GLY A 447 12.88 -24.43 14.48
N ILE A 448 14.10 -24.26 13.97
CA ILE A 448 14.37 -24.03 12.55
C ILE A 448 15.60 -24.82 12.13
N GLY A 449 15.53 -25.53 11.01
CA GLY A 449 16.71 -26.22 10.50
C GLY A 449 16.43 -27.27 9.45
N PHE A 450 17.47 -28.05 9.17
CA PHE A 450 17.45 -29.15 8.20
C PHE A 450 17.55 -30.47 8.95
N ILE A 451 16.69 -31.43 8.64
CA ILE A 451 16.89 -32.85 8.94
C ILE A 451 17.65 -33.48 7.78
N THR A 452 17.25 -33.15 6.56
CA THR A 452 17.89 -33.59 5.32
C THR A 452 18.27 -32.39 4.46
N ARG A 453 19.27 -32.58 3.61
CA ARG A 453 19.65 -31.64 2.56
C ARG A 453 19.81 -32.35 1.23
N GLY A 454 19.65 -31.61 0.15
CA GLY A 454 19.82 -32.11 -1.20
C GLY A 454 18.52 -32.55 -1.85
N CYS A 455 18.61 -32.77 -3.16
CA CYS A 455 17.49 -33.15 -4.01
C CYS A 455 18.01 -33.98 -5.18
N PRO A 456 17.37 -35.10 -5.56
CA PRO A 456 17.86 -35.94 -6.66
C PRO A 456 17.51 -35.37 -8.04
N PHE A 457 16.69 -34.32 -8.12
CA PHE A 457 16.24 -33.72 -9.37
C PHE A 457 17.18 -32.59 -9.81
N ASP A 458 17.41 -32.50 -11.12
CA ASP A 458 18.32 -31.56 -11.78
C ASP A 458 17.58 -30.37 -12.41
N CYS A 459 16.55 -29.85 -11.74
CA CYS A 459 15.76 -28.74 -12.26
C CYS A 459 16.67 -27.55 -12.67
N PRO A 460 16.66 -27.09 -13.94
CA PRO A 460 17.65 -26.14 -14.45
C PRO A 460 17.73 -24.81 -13.69
N PHE A 461 16.60 -24.34 -13.15
CA PHE A 461 16.52 -23.11 -12.36
C PHE A 461 17.03 -23.26 -10.91
N CYS A 462 17.22 -24.49 -10.43
CA CYS A 462 17.40 -24.79 -9.01
C CYS A 462 18.87 -24.87 -8.61
N ILE A 463 19.20 -24.26 -7.47
CA ILE A 463 20.56 -24.25 -6.93
C ILE A 463 20.90 -25.50 -6.12
N VAL A 464 19.89 -26.24 -5.67
CA VAL A 464 20.04 -27.33 -4.67
C VAL A 464 20.99 -28.42 -5.16
N PRO A 465 20.90 -28.95 -6.39
CA PRO A 465 21.79 -30.04 -6.82
C PRO A 465 23.26 -29.63 -6.83
N ILE A 466 23.56 -28.39 -7.21
CA ILE A 466 24.92 -27.85 -7.23
C ILE A 466 25.42 -27.59 -5.80
N LYS A 467 24.54 -27.12 -4.92
CA LYS A 467 24.90 -26.70 -3.57
C LYS A 467 24.94 -27.86 -2.56
N GLU A 468 23.87 -28.62 -2.48
CA GLU A 468 23.66 -29.63 -1.44
C GLU A 468 23.81 -31.07 -1.99
N GLY A 469 23.78 -31.25 -3.31
CA GLY A 469 23.95 -32.56 -3.95
C GLY A 469 22.72 -33.46 -3.80
N LYS A 470 22.95 -34.77 -3.80
CA LYS A 470 21.91 -35.79 -3.59
C LYS A 470 21.40 -35.75 -2.15
N THR A 471 20.15 -36.15 -1.96
CA THR A 471 19.50 -36.13 -0.65
C THR A 471 20.22 -36.99 0.37
N HIS A 472 20.58 -36.39 1.51
CA HIS A 472 21.23 -37.05 2.63
C HIS A 472 20.77 -36.43 3.96
N GLN A 473 20.83 -37.22 5.03
CA GLN A 473 20.48 -36.77 6.38
C GLN A 473 21.64 -35.98 6.99
N VAL A 474 21.33 -34.85 7.63
CA VAL A 474 22.31 -33.95 8.29
C VAL A 474 22.00 -33.71 9.76
N CYS A 475 20.79 -34.03 10.23
CA CYS A 475 20.34 -33.84 11.60
C CYS A 475 19.19 -34.81 11.94
N ASP A 476 18.72 -34.76 13.19
CA ASP A 476 17.52 -35.46 13.67
C ASP A 476 16.53 -34.47 14.30
N LEU A 477 15.34 -34.97 14.64
CA LEU A 477 14.27 -34.15 15.24
C LEU A 477 14.59 -33.70 16.66
N ASP A 478 15.29 -34.54 17.45
CA ASP A 478 15.63 -34.22 18.83
C ASP A 478 16.57 -33.01 18.91
N SER A 479 17.60 -32.98 18.05
CA SER A 479 18.56 -31.88 17.95
C SER A 479 17.91 -30.58 17.45
N LEU A 480 16.89 -30.65 16.59
CA LEU A 480 16.18 -29.45 16.12
C LEU A 480 15.14 -28.93 17.12
N LEU A 481 14.64 -29.79 18.00
CA LEU A 481 13.55 -29.51 18.93
C LEU A 481 14.02 -29.55 20.39
N GLU A 482 15.28 -29.18 20.63
CA GLU A 482 15.81 -28.86 21.95
C GLU A 482 14.81 -27.99 22.75
N ASP A 483 14.84 -28.09 24.07
CA ASP A 483 13.90 -27.40 24.99
C ASP A 483 12.42 -27.77 24.82
N GLY A 484 12.11 -28.93 24.21
CA GLY A 484 10.74 -29.44 24.11
C GLY A 484 9.86 -28.68 23.11
N ARG A 485 10.46 -28.01 22.12
CA ARG A 485 9.73 -27.24 21.11
C ARG A 485 8.78 -28.14 20.30
N ARG A 486 7.59 -27.61 20.00
CA ARG A 486 6.51 -28.34 19.28
C ARG A 486 6.21 -27.79 17.89
N LYS A 487 6.88 -26.72 17.51
CA LYS A 487 6.76 -26.04 16.21
C LYS A 487 8.09 -26.12 15.49
N LEU A 488 8.07 -26.47 14.21
CA LEU A 488 9.27 -26.64 13.40
C LEU A 488 9.14 -25.93 12.06
N ILE A 489 10.07 -25.03 11.74
CA ILE A 489 10.28 -24.51 10.40
C ILE A 489 11.33 -25.42 9.74
N LEU A 490 10.87 -26.33 8.89
CA LEU A 490 11.73 -27.30 8.22
C LEU A 490 12.25 -26.73 6.91
N LEU A 491 13.58 -26.69 6.77
CA LEU A 491 14.28 -26.10 5.64
C LEU A 491 14.69 -27.13 4.58
N ASP A 492 14.43 -28.42 4.80
CA ASP A 492 14.77 -29.54 3.91
C ASP A 492 14.38 -29.29 2.46
N ASP A 493 15.33 -29.44 1.53
CA ASP A 493 15.11 -29.14 0.11
C ASP A 493 14.10 -30.08 -0.55
N ASN A 494 14.12 -31.36 -0.17
CA ASN A 494 13.15 -32.37 -0.61
C ASN A 494 13.12 -33.59 0.33
N ILE A 495 12.54 -33.43 1.53
CA ILE A 495 12.48 -34.52 2.52
C ILE A 495 11.86 -35.81 1.98
N LEU A 496 10.89 -35.73 1.05
CA LEU A 496 10.22 -36.89 0.47
C LEU A 496 11.14 -37.76 -0.41
N SER A 497 12.27 -37.21 -0.86
CA SER A 497 13.27 -37.95 -1.63
C SER A 497 14.25 -38.74 -0.76
N HIS A 498 14.20 -38.55 0.57
CA HIS A 498 15.06 -39.31 1.48
C HIS A 498 14.57 -40.76 1.59
N PRO A 499 15.46 -41.78 1.55
CA PRO A 499 15.05 -43.19 1.64
C PRO A 499 14.26 -43.55 2.91
N LYS A 500 14.46 -42.80 3.99
CA LYS A 500 13.74 -42.96 5.27
C LYS A 500 12.67 -41.89 5.52
N ALA A 501 12.15 -41.25 4.47
CA ALA A 501 11.17 -40.16 4.60
C ALA A 501 9.96 -40.56 5.46
N ASP A 502 9.45 -41.79 5.29
CA ASP A 502 8.27 -42.28 6.01
C ASP A 502 8.50 -42.31 7.52
N ASN A 503 9.70 -42.77 7.96
CA ASN A 503 10.06 -42.78 9.37
C ASN A 503 10.13 -41.36 9.95
N LEU A 504 10.76 -40.43 9.23
CA LEU A 504 10.90 -39.03 9.67
C LEU A 504 9.53 -38.35 9.78
N LEU A 505 8.65 -38.54 8.80
CA LEU A 505 7.31 -37.98 8.79
C LEU A 505 6.42 -38.61 9.88
N GLU A 506 6.50 -39.93 10.05
CA GLU A 506 5.73 -40.64 11.07
C GLU A 506 6.16 -40.22 12.48
N GLU A 507 7.45 -39.97 12.68
CA GLU A 507 7.95 -39.40 13.93
C GLU A 507 7.37 -38.01 14.20
N MET A 508 7.32 -37.12 13.18
CA MET A 508 6.66 -35.81 13.31
C MET A 508 5.18 -35.94 13.68
N ALA A 509 4.49 -36.91 13.05
CA ALA A 509 3.07 -37.17 13.30
C ALA A 509 2.82 -37.70 14.72
N ARG A 510 3.58 -38.71 15.17
CA ARG A 510 3.47 -39.29 16.52
C ARG A 510 3.78 -38.26 17.61
N ARG A 511 4.80 -37.43 17.37
CA ARG A 511 5.15 -36.31 18.24
C ARG A 511 4.18 -35.13 18.09
N ASN A 512 3.06 -35.23 17.37
CA ASN A 512 2.05 -34.16 17.22
C ASN A 512 2.69 -32.77 16.97
N LEU A 513 3.67 -32.72 16.06
CA LEU A 513 4.38 -31.48 15.75
C LEU A 513 3.55 -30.60 14.82
N GLN A 514 3.70 -29.29 14.99
CA GLN A 514 3.32 -28.33 13.96
C GLN A 514 4.52 -28.08 13.07
N VAL A 515 4.39 -28.34 11.78
CA VAL A 515 5.53 -28.28 10.85
C VAL A 515 5.22 -27.34 9.70
N ASN A 516 6.10 -26.38 9.45
CA ASN A 516 6.09 -25.58 8.24
C ASN A 516 7.12 -26.14 7.26
N PHE A 517 6.66 -26.75 6.17
CA PHE A 517 7.50 -27.23 5.08
C PHE A 517 7.83 -26.08 4.13
N THR A 518 8.79 -25.22 4.50
CA THR A 518 8.99 -23.94 3.79
C THR A 518 9.53 -24.10 2.36
N GLN A 519 10.23 -25.20 2.06
CA GLN A 519 10.74 -25.51 0.72
C GLN A 519 9.76 -26.34 -0.13
N THR A 520 8.53 -26.50 0.34
CA THR A 520 7.48 -27.34 -0.27
C THR A 520 7.76 -28.84 -0.25
N LEU A 521 6.71 -29.62 -0.43
CA LEU A 521 6.80 -31.07 -0.64
C LEU A 521 6.67 -31.35 -2.15
N ASP A 522 7.46 -32.29 -2.67
CA ASP A 522 7.27 -32.77 -4.04
C ASP A 522 6.10 -33.77 -4.11
N ILE A 523 4.95 -33.28 -4.56
CA ILE A 523 3.73 -34.08 -4.67
C ILE A 523 3.89 -35.33 -5.55
N ARG A 524 4.86 -35.33 -6.48
CA ARG A 524 5.09 -36.45 -7.40
C ARG A 524 5.68 -37.67 -6.68
N LEU A 525 6.32 -37.45 -5.53
CA LEU A 525 6.94 -38.48 -4.68
C LEU A 525 5.97 -39.06 -3.63
N LEU A 526 4.73 -38.58 -3.56
CA LEU A 526 3.74 -39.16 -2.65
C LEU A 526 3.34 -40.56 -3.08
N ASP A 527 3.00 -41.38 -2.10
CA ASP A 527 2.20 -42.59 -2.25
C ASP A 527 1.06 -42.55 -1.21
N LYS A 528 0.29 -43.64 -1.11
CA LYS A 528 -0.86 -43.70 -0.21
C LYS A 528 -0.45 -43.59 1.26
N GLU A 529 0.68 -44.19 1.64
CA GLU A 529 1.17 -44.20 3.02
C GLU A 529 1.68 -42.80 3.42
N LYS A 530 2.55 -42.20 2.60
CA LYS A 530 3.04 -40.82 2.80
C LYS A 530 1.88 -39.83 2.92
N ALA A 531 0.88 -39.95 2.06
CA ALA A 531 -0.29 -39.08 2.10
C ALA A 531 -1.05 -39.19 3.42
N GLN A 532 -1.22 -40.41 3.95
CA GLN A 532 -1.86 -40.64 5.25
C GLN A 532 -1.04 -40.05 6.40
N ILE A 533 0.28 -40.22 6.40
CA ILE A 533 1.16 -39.67 7.44
C ILE A 533 1.13 -38.13 7.40
N ILE A 534 1.28 -37.52 6.23
CA ILE A 534 1.25 -36.06 6.05
C ILE A 534 -0.07 -35.46 6.54
N ARG A 535 -1.20 -36.17 6.38
CA ARG A 535 -2.51 -35.71 6.88
C ARG A 535 -2.62 -35.72 8.40
N ARG A 536 -1.83 -36.55 9.09
CA ARG A 536 -1.73 -36.56 10.56
C ARG A 536 -0.82 -35.45 11.10
N ILE A 537 0.17 -34.99 10.32
CA ILE A 537 1.02 -33.86 10.71
C ILE A 537 0.22 -32.55 10.69
N PHE A 538 0.45 -31.69 11.68
CA PHE A 538 -0.12 -30.34 11.68
C PHE A 538 0.71 -29.41 10.76
N CYS A 539 0.57 -29.59 9.44
CA CYS A 539 1.21 -28.75 8.44
C CYS A 539 0.72 -27.30 8.58
N SER A 540 1.62 -26.35 8.76
CA SER A 540 1.32 -24.97 9.16
C SER A 540 1.91 -23.94 8.21
N ASN A 541 1.31 -22.74 8.19
CA ASN A 541 1.99 -21.55 7.69
C ASN A 541 3.17 -21.17 8.61
N LEU A 542 4.04 -20.27 8.11
CA LEU A 542 5.25 -19.83 8.82
C LEU A 542 5.00 -19.25 10.24
N ASN A 543 3.83 -18.65 10.47
CA ASN A 543 3.47 -18.08 11.76
C ASN A 543 2.79 -19.08 12.71
N PHE A 544 2.52 -20.31 12.27
CA PHE A 544 1.79 -21.34 13.05
C PHE A 544 0.42 -20.87 13.52
N THR A 545 -0.29 -20.12 12.68
CA THR A 545 -1.62 -19.58 12.97
C THR A 545 -2.74 -20.31 12.23
N ARG A 546 -2.39 -21.10 11.20
CA ARG A 546 -3.36 -21.87 10.43
C ARG A 546 -2.69 -23.07 9.76
N ARG A 547 -3.47 -24.12 9.51
CA ARG A 547 -3.03 -25.26 8.71
C ARG A 547 -2.83 -24.85 7.26
N VAL A 548 -1.67 -25.16 6.69
CA VAL A 548 -1.34 -24.96 5.27
C VAL A 548 -0.41 -26.09 4.82
N TYR A 549 -0.70 -26.64 3.63
CA TYR A 549 0.18 -27.57 2.93
C TYR A 549 0.88 -26.83 1.80
N HIS A 550 2.18 -27.03 1.63
CA HIS A 550 2.99 -26.34 0.63
C HIS A 550 3.50 -27.35 -0.41
N PHE A 551 3.16 -27.14 -1.68
CA PHE A 551 3.62 -27.92 -2.83
C PHE A 551 4.22 -26.98 -3.88
N SER A 552 4.93 -27.52 -4.87
CA SER A 552 5.43 -26.77 -6.03
C SER A 552 4.79 -27.23 -7.33
N LEU A 553 4.55 -26.30 -8.26
CA LEU A 553 4.09 -26.60 -9.63
C LEU A 553 4.69 -25.58 -10.61
N ASN A 554 5.82 -25.92 -11.21
CA ASN A 554 6.61 -24.99 -12.02
C ASN A 554 6.46 -25.16 -13.54
N ASP A 555 5.77 -26.20 -13.99
CA ASP A 555 5.48 -26.47 -15.40
C ASP A 555 4.17 -27.27 -15.53
N THR A 556 3.74 -27.50 -16.77
CA THR A 556 2.53 -28.25 -17.14
C THR A 556 2.81 -29.76 -17.32
N ARG A 557 4.04 -30.22 -17.06
CA ARG A 557 4.38 -31.63 -17.24
C ARG A 557 3.75 -32.45 -16.11
N ASN A 558 3.11 -33.54 -16.48
CA ASN A 558 2.53 -34.52 -15.54
C ASN A 558 1.39 -33.98 -14.67
N LEU A 559 0.59 -33.00 -15.12
CA LEU A 559 -0.57 -32.50 -14.36
C LEU A 559 -1.54 -33.61 -13.92
N ASP A 560 -1.75 -34.64 -14.75
CA ASP A 560 -2.58 -35.80 -14.37
C ASP A 560 -1.98 -36.62 -13.24
N ARG A 561 -0.65 -36.80 -13.24
CA ARG A 561 0.04 -37.46 -12.12
C ARG A 561 -0.12 -36.62 -10.85
N VAL A 562 0.05 -35.30 -10.94
CA VAL A 562 -0.17 -34.38 -9.83
C VAL A 562 -1.59 -34.50 -9.29
N ARG A 563 -2.61 -34.53 -10.16
CA ARG A 563 -4.02 -34.72 -9.77
C ARG A 563 -4.23 -36.05 -9.02
N ARG A 564 -3.75 -37.16 -9.56
CA ARG A 564 -3.87 -38.48 -8.92
C ARG A 564 -3.20 -38.51 -7.53
N LYS A 565 -2.00 -37.93 -7.40
CA LYS A 565 -1.30 -37.84 -6.12
C LYS A 565 -2.00 -36.89 -5.14
N TYR A 566 -2.55 -35.78 -5.62
CA TYR A 566 -3.35 -34.85 -4.83
C TYR A 566 -4.59 -35.51 -4.22
N GLN A 567 -5.28 -36.35 -5.00
CA GLN A 567 -6.46 -37.08 -4.54
C GLN A 567 -6.17 -38.01 -3.35
N MET A 568 -4.94 -38.56 -3.24
CA MET A 568 -4.54 -39.41 -2.12
C MET A 568 -4.56 -38.68 -0.77
N LEU A 569 -4.44 -37.35 -0.76
CA LEU A 569 -4.46 -36.54 0.46
C LEU A 569 -5.88 -36.26 0.97
N GLY A 570 -6.92 -36.48 0.14
CA GLY A 570 -8.31 -36.30 0.54
C GLY A 570 -8.65 -34.87 0.99
N PHE A 571 -8.07 -33.86 0.33
CA PHE A 571 -8.36 -32.46 0.63
C PHE A 571 -9.78 -32.06 0.23
N THR A 572 -10.32 -31.12 0.98
CA THR A 572 -11.63 -30.50 0.78
C THR A 572 -11.47 -29.02 0.44
N PRO A 573 -12.52 -28.33 -0.05
CA PRO A 573 -12.48 -26.87 -0.25
C PRO A 573 -12.19 -26.03 1.01
N ARG A 574 -12.25 -26.63 2.22
CA ARG A 574 -11.93 -25.97 3.50
C ARG A 574 -10.44 -26.04 3.86
N ASP A 575 -9.69 -26.95 3.25
CA ASP A 575 -8.25 -27.05 3.44
C ASP A 575 -7.53 -25.87 2.75
N ASN A 576 -6.34 -25.51 3.24
CA ASN A 576 -5.48 -24.50 2.61
C ASN A 576 -4.27 -25.20 2.00
N VAL A 577 -4.24 -25.29 0.67
CA VAL A 577 -3.15 -25.97 -0.04
C VAL A 577 -2.49 -25.00 -1.00
N GLU A 578 -1.31 -24.51 -0.62
CA GLU A 578 -0.55 -23.52 -1.36
C GLU A 578 0.38 -24.21 -2.36
N PHE A 579 0.25 -23.85 -3.62
CA PHE A 579 1.20 -24.22 -4.67
C PHE A 579 2.10 -23.04 -4.98
N ILE A 580 3.40 -23.20 -4.77
CA ILE A 580 4.41 -22.27 -5.25
C ILE A 580 4.59 -22.50 -6.74
N CYS A 581 4.29 -21.47 -7.53
CA CYS A 581 4.43 -21.48 -8.98
C CYS A 581 5.44 -20.41 -9.38
N MET A 582 6.56 -20.86 -9.95
CA MET A 582 7.51 -19.96 -10.58
C MET A 582 6.96 -19.44 -11.91
N TYR A 583 7.20 -18.17 -12.21
CA TYR A 583 6.92 -17.54 -13.50
C TYR A 583 8.14 -16.78 -14.01
N GLY A 584 8.17 -16.51 -15.32
CA GLY A 584 9.22 -15.71 -15.94
C GLY A 584 10.56 -16.44 -16.08
N TYR A 585 10.55 -17.78 -16.09
CA TYR A 585 11.72 -18.59 -16.44
C TYR A 585 11.63 -19.15 -17.86
N ASN A 586 10.75 -20.12 -18.09
CA ASN A 586 10.65 -20.86 -19.35
C ASN A 586 9.23 -21.37 -19.65
N THR A 587 8.20 -20.71 -19.11
CA THR A 587 6.79 -21.04 -19.40
C THR A 587 6.16 -19.98 -20.29
N SER A 588 5.25 -20.38 -21.18
CA SER A 588 4.41 -19.46 -21.94
C SER A 588 3.22 -18.94 -21.12
N LEU A 589 2.55 -17.90 -21.62
CA LEU A 589 1.30 -17.43 -20.99
C LEU A 589 0.23 -18.52 -20.99
N ALA A 590 0.09 -19.30 -22.08
CA ALA A 590 -0.86 -20.40 -22.16
C ALA A 590 -0.60 -21.46 -21.09
N GLU A 591 0.66 -21.82 -20.86
CA GLU A 591 1.05 -22.75 -19.79
C GLU A 591 0.79 -22.19 -18.39
N ASP A 592 1.04 -20.90 -18.17
CA ASP A 592 0.70 -20.24 -16.90
C ASP A 592 -0.82 -20.32 -16.64
N VAL A 593 -1.64 -20.03 -17.65
CA VAL A 593 -3.11 -20.13 -17.57
C VAL A 593 -3.53 -21.57 -17.29
N GLU A 594 -2.96 -22.54 -17.99
CA GLU A 594 -3.25 -23.96 -17.79
C GLU A 594 -2.94 -24.40 -16.34
N ARG A 595 -1.77 -24.04 -15.81
CA ARG A 595 -1.40 -24.33 -14.42
C ARG A 595 -2.39 -23.72 -13.43
N PHE A 596 -2.78 -22.47 -13.61
CA PHE A 596 -3.71 -21.82 -12.69
C PHE A 596 -5.13 -22.36 -12.80
N ARG A 597 -5.58 -22.71 -14.02
CA ARG A 597 -6.85 -23.41 -14.25
C ARG A 597 -6.85 -24.77 -13.58
N PHE A 598 -5.77 -25.52 -13.74
CA PHE A 598 -5.55 -26.80 -13.08
C PHE A 598 -5.65 -26.67 -11.56
N LEU A 599 -4.91 -25.74 -10.96
CA LEU A 599 -4.97 -25.52 -9.51
C LEU A 599 -6.36 -25.09 -9.05
N ARG A 600 -7.06 -24.25 -9.82
CA ARG A 600 -8.43 -23.84 -9.48
C ARG A 600 -9.41 -25.00 -9.45
N SER A 601 -9.16 -26.06 -10.22
CA SER A 601 -9.95 -27.29 -10.24
C SER A 601 -9.71 -28.21 -9.03
N LEU A 602 -8.65 -27.98 -8.24
CA LEU A 602 -8.30 -28.83 -7.09
C LEU A 602 -8.94 -28.29 -5.79
N PRO A 603 -9.58 -29.14 -4.97
CA PRO A 603 -10.20 -28.73 -3.71
C PRO A 603 -9.21 -28.09 -2.74
N GLY A 604 -9.44 -26.84 -2.32
CA GLY A 604 -8.62 -26.13 -1.32
C GLY A 604 -7.29 -25.58 -1.86
N ALA A 605 -6.96 -25.87 -3.13
CA ALA A 605 -5.71 -25.43 -3.74
C ALA A 605 -5.74 -23.94 -4.12
N TYR A 606 -4.59 -23.29 -3.99
CA TYR A 606 -4.38 -21.93 -4.42
C TYR A 606 -2.93 -21.66 -4.79
N VAL A 607 -2.71 -20.59 -5.55
CA VAL A 607 -1.38 -20.24 -6.06
C VAL A 607 -0.67 -19.19 -5.21
N PHE A 608 0.61 -19.43 -4.98
CA PHE A 608 1.61 -18.45 -4.60
C PHE A 608 2.63 -18.30 -5.73
N VAL A 609 2.59 -17.16 -6.42
CA VAL A 609 3.49 -16.89 -7.55
C VAL A 609 4.83 -16.31 -7.10
N GLN A 610 5.91 -16.81 -7.70
CA GLN A 610 7.27 -16.35 -7.48
C GLN A 610 7.96 -16.06 -8.81
N GLU A 611 8.49 -14.85 -8.96
CA GLU A 611 9.29 -14.51 -10.14
C GLU A 611 10.61 -15.26 -10.11
N TYR A 612 11.02 -15.82 -11.25
CA TYR A 612 12.35 -16.35 -11.40
C TYR A 612 13.40 -15.25 -11.21
N GLN A 613 14.39 -15.53 -10.37
CA GLN A 613 15.53 -14.66 -10.14
C GLN A 613 16.79 -15.50 -10.33
N PRO A 614 17.54 -15.29 -11.42
CA PRO A 614 18.77 -16.04 -11.62
C PRO A 614 19.78 -15.66 -10.55
N ILE A 615 20.50 -16.66 -10.03
CA ILE A 615 21.70 -16.44 -9.25
C ILE A 615 22.85 -15.99 -10.15
N SER A 616 23.96 -15.54 -9.55
CA SER A 616 25.18 -15.24 -10.31
C SER A 616 25.61 -16.48 -11.11
N GLY A 617 25.70 -16.36 -12.43
CA GLY A 617 26.03 -17.47 -13.33
C GLY A 617 24.90 -18.50 -13.55
N GLY A 618 23.70 -18.26 -13.03
CA GLY A 618 22.52 -19.10 -13.31
C GLY A 618 21.98 -18.90 -14.73
N PRO A 619 21.14 -19.83 -15.23
CA PRO A 619 20.62 -19.75 -16.59
C PRO A 619 19.76 -18.50 -16.79
N PRO A 620 19.83 -17.83 -17.96
CA PRO A 620 18.92 -16.74 -18.26
C PRO A 620 17.48 -17.26 -18.41
N PRO A 621 16.46 -16.42 -18.15
CA PRO A 621 15.09 -16.76 -18.54
C PRO A 621 14.97 -16.82 -20.06
N ASP A 622 14.25 -17.82 -20.55
CA ASP A 622 13.82 -17.93 -21.94
C ASP A 622 12.32 -17.60 -22.03
N LEU A 623 12.02 -16.47 -22.66
CA LEU A 623 10.65 -15.95 -22.79
C LEU A 623 10.37 -15.54 -24.23
N THR A 624 11.12 -16.10 -25.18
CA THR A 624 11.05 -15.74 -26.61
C THR A 624 9.62 -15.90 -27.13
N ASP A 625 8.99 -17.04 -26.83
CA ASP A 625 7.62 -17.39 -27.24
C ASP A 625 6.63 -17.29 -26.07
N PHE A 626 6.83 -16.31 -25.18
CA PHE A 626 5.95 -16.16 -24.01
C PHE A 626 4.50 -15.83 -24.41
N PHE A 627 4.33 -15.01 -25.45
CA PHE A 627 3.02 -14.68 -26.02
C PHE A 627 2.87 -15.38 -27.37
N ASP A 628 1.78 -16.11 -27.53
CA ASP A 628 1.27 -16.61 -28.80
C ASP A 628 0.27 -15.60 -29.40
N ASP A 629 -0.38 -15.99 -30.51
CA ASP A 629 -1.38 -15.17 -31.20
C ASP A 629 -2.65 -14.93 -30.36
N ASP A 630 -2.92 -15.80 -29.38
CA ASP A 630 -4.12 -15.77 -28.52
C ASP A 630 -3.89 -15.04 -27.17
N ALA A 631 -2.82 -14.24 -27.06
CA ALA A 631 -2.43 -13.57 -25.82
C ALA A 631 -3.56 -12.79 -25.13
N ASP A 632 -4.42 -12.11 -25.89
CA ASP A 632 -5.57 -11.36 -25.36
C ASP A 632 -6.62 -12.32 -24.73
N GLU A 633 -6.87 -13.48 -25.35
CA GLU A 633 -7.81 -14.49 -24.84
C GLU A 633 -7.29 -15.14 -23.55
N HIS A 634 -6.01 -15.51 -23.54
CA HIS A 634 -5.35 -16.06 -22.35
C HIS A 634 -5.40 -15.10 -21.17
N ILE A 635 -5.16 -13.80 -21.39
CA ILE A 635 -5.28 -12.79 -20.32
C ILE A 635 -6.72 -12.69 -19.84
N ASN A 636 -7.70 -12.70 -20.74
CA ASN A 636 -9.12 -12.64 -20.39
C ASN A 636 -9.57 -13.83 -19.54
N GLU A 637 -9.04 -15.02 -19.83
CA GLU A 637 -9.28 -16.19 -18.98
C GLU A 637 -8.58 -16.05 -17.63
N LEU A 638 -7.29 -15.73 -17.64
CA LEU A 638 -6.44 -15.59 -16.46
C LEU A 638 -7.07 -14.70 -15.38
N ILE A 639 -7.65 -13.56 -15.76
CA ILE A 639 -8.26 -12.60 -14.81
C ILE A 639 -9.60 -13.06 -14.23
N ARG A 640 -10.19 -14.13 -14.80
CA ARG A 640 -11.40 -14.80 -14.30
C ARG A 640 -11.07 -15.95 -13.34
N ILE A 641 -9.85 -16.48 -13.39
CA ILE A 641 -9.37 -17.49 -12.44
C ILE A 641 -9.16 -16.84 -11.07
N MET A 642 -10.03 -17.14 -10.12
CA MET A 642 -10.01 -16.54 -8.77
C MET A 642 -9.83 -17.57 -7.66
N PHE A 643 -8.84 -17.33 -6.80
CA PHE A 643 -8.57 -18.11 -5.58
C PHE A 643 -9.12 -17.41 -4.32
N THR A 644 -9.34 -18.16 -3.24
CA THR A 644 -9.99 -17.67 -2.01
C THR A 644 -9.13 -16.70 -1.19
N GLN A 645 -7.82 -16.62 -1.44
CA GLN A 645 -6.84 -15.83 -0.69
C GLN A 645 -6.72 -14.37 -1.17
N ASN A 646 -7.80 -13.80 -1.72
CA ASN A 646 -7.89 -12.41 -2.21
C ASN A 646 -6.87 -12.02 -3.30
N MET A 647 -6.33 -12.99 -4.04
CA MET A 647 -5.46 -12.78 -5.22
C MET A 647 -4.19 -11.93 -4.95
N LYS A 648 -3.80 -11.72 -3.69
CA LYS A 648 -2.68 -10.83 -3.34
C LYS A 648 -1.35 -11.26 -3.95
N SER A 649 -1.10 -12.57 -4.03
CA SER A 649 0.11 -13.08 -4.68
C SER A 649 0.09 -12.78 -6.18
N MET A 650 -1.05 -13.06 -6.83
CA MET A 650 -1.26 -12.88 -8.28
C MET A 650 -1.10 -11.44 -8.74
N GLU A 651 -1.36 -10.44 -7.87
CA GLU A 651 -1.16 -9.03 -8.23
C GLU A 651 0.28 -8.75 -8.71
N LYS A 652 1.29 -9.43 -8.17
CA LYS A 652 2.69 -9.30 -8.63
C LYS A 652 2.84 -9.82 -10.06
N TYR A 653 2.30 -11.02 -10.32
CA TYR A 653 2.32 -11.63 -11.64
C TYR A 653 1.57 -10.77 -12.67
N TYR A 654 0.38 -10.27 -12.34
CA TYR A 654 -0.38 -9.38 -13.24
C TYR A 654 0.37 -8.10 -13.58
N ARG A 655 1.09 -7.50 -12.63
CA ARG A 655 1.92 -6.31 -12.90
C ARG A 655 3.13 -6.64 -13.78
N TRP A 656 3.74 -7.81 -13.60
CA TRP A 656 4.81 -8.30 -14.46
C TRP A 656 4.30 -8.55 -15.89
N LEU A 657 3.19 -9.29 -16.02
CA LEU A 657 2.51 -9.60 -17.27
C LEU A 657 2.08 -8.34 -18.02
N SER A 658 1.46 -7.38 -17.32
CA SER A 658 1.01 -6.11 -17.90
C SER A 658 2.16 -5.29 -18.48
N LYS A 659 3.32 -5.25 -17.82
CA LYS A 659 4.51 -4.58 -18.36
C LYS A 659 5.03 -5.28 -19.61
N ARG A 660 5.11 -6.62 -19.58
CA ARG A 660 5.57 -7.42 -20.71
C ARG A 660 4.64 -7.24 -21.92
N TYR A 661 3.33 -7.28 -21.69
CA TYR A 661 2.31 -7.04 -22.71
C TYR A 661 2.47 -5.65 -23.38
N VAL A 662 2.70 -4.60 -22.58
CA VAL A 662 2.98 -3.25 -23.12
C VAL A 662 4.27 -3.22 -23.94
N GLN A 663 5.32 -3.90 -23.47
CA GLN A 663 6.60 -3.99 -24.19
C GLN A 663 6.45 -4.73 -25.52
N THR A 664 5.65 -5.80 -25.57
CA THR A 664 5.42 -6.61 -26.77
C THR A 664 4.46 -5.93 -27.75
N PHE A 665 3.28 -5.52 -27.30
CA PHE A 665 2.19 -5.06 -28.18
C PHE A 665 2.04 -3.53 -28.28
N GLY A 666 2.70 -2.76 -27.40
CA GLY A 666 2.62 -1.29 -27.44
C GLY A 666 1.24 -0.73 -27.05
N LYS A 667 0.38 -1.55 -26.44
CA LYS A 667 -0.96 -1.17 -25.94
C LYS A 667 -1.19 -1.70 -24.52
N LEU A 668 -2.22 -1.21 -23.86
CA LEU A 668 -2.68 -1.70 -22.56
C LEU A 668 -3.77 -2.77 -22.74
N HIS A 669 -3.71 -3.84 -21.94
CA HIS A 669 -4.85 -4.75 -21.78
C HIS A 669 -5.76 -4.24 -20.65
N ASN A 670 -6.88 -3.61 -20.99
CA ASN A 670 -7.77 -2.93 -20.03
C ASN A 670 -8.27 -3.86 -18.91
N GLY A 671 -8.71 -5.08 -19.24
CA GLY A 671 -9.19 -6.04 -18.25
C GLY A 671 -8.12 -6.46 -17.22
N LEU A 672 -6.85 -6.48 -17.61
CA LEU A 672 -5.73 -6.81 -16.74
C LEU A 672 -5.43 -5.64 -15.79
N VAL A 673 -5.40 -4.41 -16.31
CA VAL A 673 -5.23 -3.20 -15.50
C VAL A 673 -6.35 -3.07 -14.48
N ASP A 674 -7.60 -3.29 -14.89
CA ASP A 674 -8.76 -3.27 -13.98
C ASP A 674 -8.63 -4.32 -12.88
N THR A 675 -8.13 -5.50 -13.23
CA THR A 675 -7.94 -6.61 -12.29
C THR A 675 -6.83 -6.32 -11.27
N ILE A 676 -5.72 -5.71 -11.70
CA ILE A 676 -4.62 -5.28 -10.81
C ILE A 676 -5.13 -4.34 -9.71
N PHE A 677 -6.06 -3.45 -10.03
CA PHE A 677 -6.60 -2.45 -9.10
C PHE A 677 -7.97 -2.82 -8.52
N ARG A 678 -8.47 -4.04 -8.75
CA ARG A 678 -9.82 -4.47 -8.30
C ARG A 678 -9.99 -4.39 -6.79
N TYR A 679 -8.96 -4.77 -6.03
CA TYR A 679 -9.04 -4.90 -4.56
C TYR A 679 -8.17 -3.92 -3.78
N ASN A 680 -7.02 -3.52 -4.32
CA ASN A 680 -6.00 -2.76 -3.59
C ASN A 680 -5.59 -1.51 -4.35
N CYS A 681 -5.32 -0.42 -3.60
CA CYS A 681 -4.73 0.82 -4.13
C CYS A 681 -5.43 1.38 -5.38
N ARG A 682 -6.77 1.34 -5.41
CA ARG A 682 -7.59 1.82 -6.56
C ARG A 682 -7.21 3.22 -7.01
N ASP A 683 -6.90 4.10 -6.07
CA ASP A 683 -6.43 5.47 -6.27
C ASP A 683 -5.14 5.61 -7.09
N ARG A 684 -4.41 4.51 -7.31
CA ARG A 684 -3.16 4.48 -8.08
C ARG A 684 -3.33 4.03 -9.53
N LYS A 685 -4.56 3.69 -9.96
CA LYS A 685 -4.82 3.18 -11.32
C LYS A 685 -4.39 4.17 -12.39
N GLY A 686 -4.85 5.43 -12.33
CA GLY A 686 -4.47 6.46 -13.30
C GLY A 686 -2.96 6.72 -13.36
N GLN A 687 -2.27 6.69 -12.21
CA GLN A 687 -0.80 6.79 -12.18
C GLN A 687 -0.13 5.61 -12.89
N TYR A 688 -0.64 4.40 -12.71
CA TYR A 688 -0.13 3.23 -13.39
C TYR A 688 -0.34 3.30 -14.90
N ILE A 689 -1.54 3.68 -15.35
CA ILE A 689 -1.86 3.88 -16.77
C ILE A 689 -0.90 4.91 -17.39
N ALA A 690 -0.71 6.07 -16.76
CA ALA A 690 0.22 7.10 -17.25
C ALA A 690 1.67 6.58 -17.36
N THR A 691 2.14 5.82 -16.36
CA THR A 691 3.49 5.22 -16.39
C THR A 691 3.65 4.23 -17.55
N MET A 692 2.61 3.46 -17.87
CA MET A 692 2.63 2.55 -19.02
C MET A 692 2.56 3.32 -20.34
N ALA A 693 1.77 4.39 -20.43
CA ALA A 693 1.69 5.23 -21.63
C ALA A 693 3.04 5.90 -21.97
N GLU A 694 3.79 6.38 -20.97
CA GLU A 694 5.16 6.88 -21.18
C GLU A 694 6.08 5.80 -21.77
N THR A 695 5.91 4.54 -21.35
CA THR A 695 6.67 3.40 -21.87
C THR A 695 6.33 3.13 -23.34
N ILE A 696 5.04 3.20 -23.70
CA ILE A 696 4.57 3.10 -25.09
C ILE A 696 5.17 4.21 -25.95
N GLY A 697 5.10 5.46 -25.49
CA GLY A 697 5.61 6.62 -26.24
C GLY A 697 7.13 6.58 -26.48
N LYS A 698 7.91 6.05 -25.54
CA LYS A 698 9.36 5.82 -25.75
C LYS A 698 9.64 4.80 -26.85
N ARG A 699 8.82 3.75 -26.96
CA ARG A 699 8.96 2.73 -28.01
C ARG A 699 8.66 3.31 -29.39
N SER A 700 7.62 4.12 -29.52
CA SER A 700 7.24 4.75 -30.80
C SER A 700 8.25 5.78 -31.30
N ARG A 701 9.15 6.29 -30.44
CA ARG A 701 10.24 7.21 -30.82
C ARG A 701 11.59 6.52 -31.07
N GLY A 702 11.69 5.24 -30.74
CA GLY A 702 12.91 4.43 -30.91
C GLY A 702 12.80 3.36 -32.01
N LYS A 703 11.66 3.33 -32.71
CA LYS A 703 11.50 2.78 -34.06
C LYS A 703 11.49 3.95 -35.02
#